data_AF-A0A957Y1Y6-F1
#
_entry.id   AF-A0A957Y1Y6-F1
#
_cell.length_a   1.000
_cell.length_b   1.000
_cell.length_c   1.000
_cell.angle_alpha   90.00
_cell.angle_beta   90.00
_cell.angle_gamma   90.00
#
_symmetry.space_group_name_H-M   'P 1'
#
loop_
_entity.id
_entity.type
_entity.pdbx_description
1 polymer ?
#
loop_
_entity_poly.entity_id
_entity_poly.type
_entity_poly.pdbx_seq_one_letter_code
_entity_poly.pdbx_strand_id
1 'polypeptide(L)'
;MPSKRDQALSFFVNIIHTLEEIGAPYVIIGTLADIVYEINHDIFFAVDLSEEHIQLLASHYPPPRYHANSEHMLKSIDLGNKFFIIDGERGEMAELMPVTSHAIYRTALKNRTRQLIAIPGAEPFEAWFARPMDMFIRPNHMPTLMAEAKGVSPTPSPTVTRYTDITCPRRVWVIYGRIAVTVGLTVDPSQYSAAVEELRLRESQLVQVRIAAPGFEVLSAPEQQIAIRPGADSLPVVFYLHPQEVGHWTVSFDFSQAGSPLGTAAVTVEITDYEVEAVPESRTGSTLHTDPAVAPPDRMLYVRFERTAGQSQLVFTLQRAGEVGSEFQPVPIPGDPEQFAEELFGVPETLRRHARKAVLTPDEADRQLRAIGRNLWNTAIPQDLRELYAAEREAWRNSTLMVVSDEPYIPWELVWPYGEPGNPWQDDDPWCVTLHLTRWLRRTAQGRGNPGPPGRLSLNALARLVPTDSGLPQAIRERDMLRGLVSARGLRDLGPDEPTWSAAMDLLEEGGYDWLHIAGHGQFYDGPADSASVIRLQDKRELMPQHLAGPEIETHIYRQRPGFFFNVCHGGRQGWALTHLGGWAETLISDGAGLFISPQWEVTDKQALDFATTFYGQLLAGRTVAEAVQAARLAVRTPGNPAWLAYSVYAHPNARLENTRQG
;
A
#
# COMPACT_ATOMS: atom_id res chain seq x y z
N MET A 1 -40.12 17.70 -20.77
CA MET A 1 -39.41 18.43 -19.69
C MET A 1 -37.98 18.63 -20.15
N PRO A 2 -37.34 19.78 -19.89
CA PRO A 2 -35.92 19.93 -20.19
C PRO A 2 -35.14 18.84 -19.45
N SER A 3 -34.14 18.24 -20.10
CA SER A 3 -33.29 17.24 -19.46
C SER A 3 -32.53 17.89 -18.28
N LYS A 4 -32.06 17.10 -17.30
CA LYS A 4 -31.16 17.62 -16.23
C LYS A 4 -29.93 18.33 -16.79
N ARG A 5 -29.53 17.97 -18.01
CA ARG A 5 -28.43 18.58 -18.77
C ARG A 5 -28.74 19.98 -19.29
N ASP A 6 -29.95 20.19 -19.81
CA ASP A 6 -30.41 21.52 -20.26
C ASP A 6 -30.52 22.50 -19.09
N GLN A 7 -30.79 21.98 -17.88
CA GLN A 7 -30.86 22.76 -16.64
C GLN A 7 -29.47 23.19 -16.15
N ALA A 8 -28.50 22.27 -16.13
CA ALA A 8 -27.12 22.58 -15.72
C ALA A 8 -26.45 23.60 -16.64
N LEU A 9 -26.64 23.49 -17.97
CA LEU A 9 -26.12 24.46 -18.93
C LEU A 9 -26.74 25.86 -18.73
N SER A 10 -28.02 25.94 -18.34
CA SER A 10 -28.69 27.21 -18.04
C SER A 10 -28.04 27.95 -16.86
N PHE A 11 -27.51 27.24 -15.87
CA PHE A 11 -26.82 27.87 -14.73
C PHE A 11 -25.47 28.49 -15.12
N PHE A 12 -24.65 27.79 -15.91
CA PHE A 12 -23.39 28.35 -16.41
C PHE A 12 -23.60 29.55 -17.35
N VAL A 13 -24.64 29.50 -18.20
CA VAL A 13 -25.04 30.63 -19.05
C VAL A 13 -25.45 31.83 -18.20
N ASN A 14 -26.19 31.61 -17.11
CA ASN A 14 -26.55 32.68 -16.19
C ASN A 14 -25.32 33.32 -15.53
N ILE A 15 -24.34 32.51 -15.09
CA ILE A 15 -23.08 33.01 -14.52
C ILE A 15 -22.31 33.87 -15.54
N ILE A 16 -22.25 33.44 -16.80
CA ILE A 16 -21.60 34.22 -17.87
C ILE A 16 -22.29 35.57 -18.06
N HIS A 17 -23.61 35.59 -18.15
CA HIS A 17 -24.37 36.83 -18.29
C HIS A 17 -24.16 37.77 -17.11
N THR A 18 -24.17 37.25 -15.88
CA THR A 18 -23.88 38.04 -14.69
C THR A 18 -22.47 38.63 -14.73
N LEU A 19 -21.45 37.86 -15.12
CA LEU A 19 -20.08 38.36 -15.23
C LEU A 19 -19.93 39.46 -16.30
N GLU A 20 -20.61 39.34 -17.44
CA GLU A 20 -20.65 40.40 -18.46
C GLU A 20 -21.43 41.65 -17.95
N GLU A 21 -22.55 41.46 -17.26
CA GLU A 21 -23.38 42.56 -16.72
C GLU A 21 -22.64 43.41 -15.68
N ILE A 22 -21.91 42.75 -14.76
CA ILE A 22 -21.12 43.45 -13.73
C ILE A 22 -19.76 43.95 -14.26
N GLY A 23 -19.45 43.73 -15.54
CA GLY A 23 -18.18 44.14 -16.15
C GLY A 23 -16.94 43.40 -15.63
N ALA A 24 -17.13 42.21 -15.03
CA ALA A 24 -16.03 41.45 -14.44
C ALA A 24 -15.11 40.86 -15.51
N PRO A 25 -13.77 41.02 -15.39
CA PRO A 25 -12.84 40.31 -16.26
C PRO A 25 -12.88 38.81 -15.96
N TYR A 26 -13.25 38.02 -16.96
CA TYR A 26 -13.22 36.56 -16.89
C TYR A 26 -12.71 35.94 -18.19
N VAL A 27 -12.39 34.65 -18.11
CA VAL A 27 -12.15 33.79 -19.26
C VAL A 27 -12.61 32.37 -18.95
N ILE A 28 -13.32 31.75 -19.89
CA ILE A 28 -13.73 30.36 -19.82
C ILE A 28 -12.54 29.47 -20.19
N ILE A 29 -12.22 28.52 -19.33
CA ILE A 29 -11.09 27.60 -19.46
C ILE A 29 -11.67 26.19 -19.58
N GLY A 30 -11.75 25.68 -20.82
CA GLY A 30 -12.30 24.38 -21.20
C GLY A 30 -12.19 24.18 -22.71
N THR A 31 -12.15 22.93 -23.20
CA THR A 31 -11.97 22.64 -24.63
C THR A 31 -13.25 22.94 -25.42
N LEU A 32 -13.14 23.65 -26.55
CA LEU A 32 -14.29 23.97 -27.44
C LEU A 32 -14.96 22.70 -28.02
N ALA A 33 -14.28 21.55 -27.96
CA ALA A 33 -14.84 20.25 -28.31
C ALA A 33 -15.92 19.77 -27.31
N ASP A 34 -15.87 20.16 -26.04
CA ASP A 34 -16.77 19.63 -25.02
C ASP A 34 -18.15 20.31 -25.04
N ILE A 35 -18.20 21.56 -25.51
CA ILE A 35 -19.45 22.31 -25.72
C ILE A 35 -20.18 21.82 -26.99
N VAL A 36 -19.47 21.27 -27.98
CA VAL A 36 -20.00 20.87 -29.29
C VAL A 36 -20.19 19.34 -29.46
N TYR A 37 -19.36 18.52 -28.80
CA TYR A 37 -19.34 17.05 -28.98
C TYR A 37 -19.85 16.23 -27.78
N GLU A 38 -20.47 16.88 -26.79
CA GLU A 38 -21.22 16.20 -25.72
C GLU A 38 -20.40 15.21 -24.86
N ILE A 39 -19.14 15.53 -24.55
CA ILE A 39 -18.31 14.77 -23.61
C ILE A 39 -18.21 15.59 -22.32
N ASN A 40 -18.75 15.06 -21.22
CA ASN A 40 -18.73 15.68 -19.89
C ASN A 40 -17.28 15.88 -19.43
N HIS A 41 -16.81 17.13 -19.27
CA HIS A 41 -15.89 17.57 -18.20
C HIS A 41 -15.90 19.11 -18.03
N ASP A 42 -16.16 19.54 -16.78
CA ASP A 42 -15.72 20.74 -16.07
C ASP A 42 -15.56 22.10 -16.81
N ILE A 43 -16.61 22.92 -16.78
CA ILE A 43 -16.55 24.35 -17.14
C ILE A 43 -16.04 25.15 -15.93
N PHE A 44 -14.87 25.78 -16.07
CA PHE A 44 -14.31 26.68 -15.05
C PHE A 44 -14.11 28.11 -15.58
N PHE A 45 -14.27 29.08 -14.68
CA PHE A 45 -14.04 30.50 -14.99
C PHE A 45 -12.77 30.98 -14.30
N ALA A 46 -11.78 31.45 -15.05
CA ALA A 46 -10.73 32.26 -14.45
C ALA A 46 -11.21 33.72 -14.37
N VAL A 47 -11.12 34.33 -13.19
CA VAL A 47 -11.68 35.65 -12.91
C VAL A 47 -10.69 36.58 -12.22
N ASP A 48 -10.77 37.86 -12.54
CA ASP A 48 -10.03 38.94 -11.90
C ASP A 48 -11.02 39.93 -11.28
N LEU A 49 -11.53 39.58 -10.09
CA LEU A 49 -12.62 40.31 -9.44
C LEU A 49 -12.08 41.34 -8.44
N SER A 50 -12.58 42.57 -8.53
CA SER A 50 -12.41 43.58 -7.49
C SER A 50 -13.43 43.35 -6.37
N GLU A 51 -13.24 44.02 -5.22
CA GLU A 51 -14.22 44.00 -4.13
C GLU A 51 -15.61 44.47 -4.59
N GLU A 52 -15.68 45.46 -5.48
CA GLU A 52 -16.93 45.91 -6.11
C GLU A 52 -17.59 44.80 -6.95
N HIS A 53 -16.80 44.09 -7.78
CA HIS A 53 -17.31 42.95 -8.55
C HIS A 53 -17.86 41.85 -7.63
N ILE A 54 -17.20 41.58 -6.51
CA ILE A 54 -17.62 40.53 -5.56
C ILE A 54 -18.94 40.89 -4.88
N GLN A 55 -19.12 42.15 -4.48
CA GLN A 55 -20.38 42.61 -3.89
C GLN A 55 -21.54 42.54 -4.89
N LEU A 56 -21.30 42.98 -6.15
CA LEU A 56 -22.29 42.88 -7.22
C LEU A 56 -22.62 41.41 -7.55
N LEU A 57 -21.60 40.55 -7.63
CA LEU A 57 -21.78 39.12 -7.88
C LEU A 57 -22.58 38.44 -6.76
N ALA A 58 -22.26 38.70 -5.50
CA ALA A 58 -23.04 38.21 -4.35
C ALA A 58 -24.51 38.68 -4.38
N SER A 59 -24.77 39.91 -4.83
CA SER A 59 -26.14 40.45 -4.91
C SER A 59 -27.02 39.77 -5.97
N HIS A 60 -26.40 39.22 -7.03
CA HIS A 60 -27.10 38.43 -8.05
C HIS A 60 -27.42 37.01 -7.57
N TYR A 61 -26.71 36.53 -6.54
CA TYR A 61 -26.84 35.17 -6.00
C TYR A 61 -27.14 35.21 -4.48
N PRO A 62 -28.30 35.74 -4.06
CA PRO A 62 -28.63 35.90 -2.65
C PRO A 62 -29.09 34.58 -1.98
N PRO A 63 -28.87 34.44 -0.66
CA PRO A 63 -29.45 33.35 0.13
C PRO A 63 -30.99 33.46 0.25
N PRO A 64 -31.72 32.37 0.56
CA PRO A 64 -31.21 31.04 0.89
C PRO A 64 -30.96 30.15 -0.33
N ARG A 65 -31.43 30.56 -1.52
CA ARG A 65 -31.32 29.76 -2.74
C ARG A 65 -29.87 29.60 -3.18
N TYR A 66 -29.09 30.67 -3.11
CA TYR A 66 -27.71 30.64 -3.56
C TYR A 66 -26.72 30.77 -2.40
N HIS A 67 -25.60 30.04 -2.50
CA HIS A 67 -24.43 30.25 -1.64
C HIS A 67 -23.34 31.00 -2.42
N ALA A 68 -23.28 32.31 -2.22
CA ALA A 68 -22.27 33.21 -2.78
C ALA A 68 -21.88 34.31 -1.76
N ASN A 69 -21.18 33.91 -0.69
CA ASN A 69 -20.80 34.83 0.40
C ASN A 69 -19.61 35.73 -0.03
N SER A 70 -19.82 37.06 0.02
CA SER A 70 -18.82 38.05 -0.40
C SER A 70 -17.53 38.05 0.44
N GLU A 71 -17.61 37.88 1.76
CA GLU A 71 -16.43 37.77 2.63
C GLU A 71 -15.60 36.52 2.30
N HIS A 72 -16.27 35.40 2.01
CA HIS A 72 -15.61 34.17 1.59
C HIS A 72 -14.94 34.33 0.22
N MET A 73 -15.62 34.97 -0.74
CA MET A 73 -15.08 35.23 -2.07
C MET A 73 -13.83 36.12 -2.02
N LEU A 74 -13.88 37.22 -1.24
CA LEU A 74 -12.74 38.11 -1.00
C LEU A 74 -11.55 37.34 -0.42
N LYS A 75 -11.77 36.59 0.67
CA LYS A 75 -10.71 35.81 1.32
C LYS A 75 -10.13 34.72 0.41
N SER A 76 -10.96 34.09 -0.43
CA SER A 76 -10.50 33.11 -1.42
C SER A 76 -9.61 33.76 -2.49
N ILE A 77 -9.98 34.95 -3.00
CA ILE A 77 -9.18 35.70 -3.96
C ILE A 77 -7.81 36.10 -3.38
N ASP A 78 -7.79 36.59 -2.14
CA ASP A 78 -6.55 36.98 -1.44
C ASP A 78 -5.59 35.80 -1.25
N LEU A 79 -6.14 34.62 -0.95
CA LEU A 79 -5.37 33.39 -0.72
C LEU A 79 -5.04 32.64 -2.02
N GLY A 80 -5.51 33.11 -3.18
CA GLY A 80 -5.34 32.42 -4.46
C GLY A 80 -6.10 31.09 -4.53
N ASN A 81 -7.19 30.95 -3.77
CA ASN A 81 -8.03 29.75 -3.74
C ASN A 81 -9.26 29.93 -4.64
N LYS A 82 -9.72 28.83 -5.24
CA LYS A 82 -11.02 28.81 -5.93
C LYS A 82 -12.18 29.04 -4.97
N PHE A 83 -13.28 29.57 -5.50
CA PHE A 83 -14.54 29.72 -4.79
C PHE A 83 -15.69 29.32 -5.70
N PHE A 84 -16.88 29.18 -5.10
CA PHE A 84 -18.04 28.62 -5.77
C PHE A 84 -19.25 29.54 -5.67
N ILE A 85 -20.09 29.48 -6.69
CA ILE A 85 -21.48 29.93 -6.63
C ILE A 85 -22.34 28.67 -6.75
N ILE A 86 -23.17 28.42 -5.74
CA ILE A 86 -23.96 27.18 -5.63
C ILE A 86 -25.44 27.56 -5.67
N ASP A 87 -26.24 26.93 -6.54
CA ASP A 87 -27.71 26.94 -6.48
C ASP A 87 -28.16 25.75 -5.62
N GLY A 88 -28.50 26.02 -4.36
CA GLY A 88 -28.88 25.00 -3.38
C GLY A 88 -30.23 24.35 -3.65
N GLU A 89 -31.12 24.98 -4.44
CA GLU A 89 -32.39 24.37 -4.84
C GLU A 89 -32.21 23.35 -5.97
N ARG A 90 -31.21 23.56 -6.83
CA ARG A 90 -30.95 22.71 -8.01
C ARG A 90 -29.77 21.77 -7.85
N GLY A 91 -28.92 21.97 -6.84
CA GLY A 91 -27.69 21.21 -6.63
C GLY A 91 -26.62 21.49 -7.68
N GLU A 92 -26.64 22.70 -8.27
CA GLU A 92 -25.73 23.13 -9.32
C GLU A 92 -24.61 24.00 -8.73
N MET A 93 -23.41 23.92 -9.29
CA MET A 93 -22.25 24.66 -8.79
C MET A 93 -21.35 25.13 -9.92
N ALA A 94 -20.96 26.41 -9.86
CA ALA A 94 -20.02 27.03 -10.76
C ALA A 94 -18.73 27.32 -9.99
N GLU A 95 -17.59 26.92 -10.56
CA GLU A 95 -16.27 27.10 -9.96
C GLU A 95 -15.54 28.28 -10.61
N LEU A 96 -15.06 29.20 -9.77
CA LEU A 96 -14.36 30.41 -10.15
C LEU A 96 -12.94 30.39 -9.58
N MET A 97 -11.96 30.43 -10.48
CA MET A 97 -10.52 30.45 -10.22
C MET A 97 -10.03 31.90 -10.24
N PRO A 98 -9.55 32.47 -9.12
CA PRO A 98 -9.01 33.82 -9.15
C PRO A 98 -7.67 33.82 -9.90
N VAL A 99 -7.37 34.87 -10.66
CA VAL A 99 -6.09 35.00 -11.37
C VAL A 99 -4.86 35.04 -10.45
N THR A 100 -5.06 35.25 -9.15
CA THR A 100 -4.04 35.13 -8.10
C THR A 100 -3.60 33.68 -7.88
N SER A 101 -4.44 32.68 -8.21
CA SER A 101 -4.16 31.25 -7.99
C SER A 101 -3.01 30.71 -8.87
N HIS A 102 -2.87 31.20 -10.10
CA HIS A 102 -1.78 30.76 -11.00
C HIS A 102 -1.50 31.77 -12.13
N ALA A 103 -0.24 31.91 -12.52
CA ALA A 103 0.18 32.84 -13.59
C ALA A 103 -0.42 32.53 -14.97
N ILE A 104 -0.81 31.26 -15.20
CA ILE A 104 -1.46 30.83 -16.44
C ILE A 104 -2.82 31.52 -16.64
N TYR A 105 -3.57 31.77 -15.56
CA TYR A 105 -4.87 32.43 -15.62
C TYR A 105 -4.76 33.91 -15.96
N ARG A 106 -3.73 34.59 -15.47
CA ARG A 106 -3.41 35.96 -15.91
C ARG A 106 -3.07 36.00 -17.39
N THR A 107 -2.32 35.01 -17.87
CA THR A 107 -1.95 34.89 -19.29
C THR A 107 -3.19 34.62 -20.16
N ALA A 108 -4.02 33.65 -19.77
CA ALA A 108 -5.26 33.31 -20.46
C ALA A 108 -6.24 34.49 -20.48
N LEU A 109 -6.39 35.20 -19.35
CA LEU A 109 -7.26 36.37 -19.26
C LEU A 109 -6.74 37.52 -20.13
N LYS A 110 -5.41 37.71 -20.26
CA LYS A 110 -4.83 38.71 -21.17
C LYS A 110 -5.01 38.35 -22.65
N ASN A 111 -4.91 37.07 -22.99
CA ASN A 111 -4.93 36.58 -24.37
C ASN A 111 -6.31 36.13 -24.85
N ARG A 112 -7.34 36.19 -24.00
CA ARG A 112 -8.70 35.71 -24.28
C ARG A 112 -9.26 36.18 -25.62
N THR A 113 -10.04 35.31 -26.27
CA THR A 113 -10.74 35.62 -27.53
C THR A 113 -12.24 35.62 -27.30
N ARG A 114 -12.94 36.54 -27.99
CA ARG A 114 -14.40 36.62 -27.95
C ARG A 114 -14.96 35.69 -29.02
N GLN A 115 -15.86 34.78 -28.64
CA GLN A 115 -16.47 33.82 -29.56
C GLN A 115 -17.98 33.78 -29.36
N LEU A 116 -18.71 33.63 -30.47
CA LEU A 116 -20.16 33.42 -30.46
C LEU A 116 -20.45 31.95 -30.15
N ILE A 117 -21.28 31.70 -29.13
CA ILE A 117 -21.68 30.37 -28.70
C ILE A 117 -23.17 30.17 -28.99
N ALA A 118 -23.52 29.00 -29.51
CA ALA A 118 -24.90 28.54 -29.58
C ALA A 118 -25.06 27.29 -28.70
N ILE A 119 -25.86 27.38 -27.64
CA ILE A 119 -26.14 26.28 -26.71
C ILE A 119 -27.62 25.88 -26.87
N PRO A 120 -27.97 24.58 -26.93
CA PRO A 120 -29.36 24.15 -26.96
C PRO A 120 -30.15 24.72 -25.78
N GLY A 121 -31.22 25.47 -26.05
CA GLY A 121 -32.08 26.07 -25.02
C GLY A 121 -31.70 27.48 -24.57
N ALA A 122 -30.67 28.11 -25.16
CA ALA A 122 -30.32 29.52 -24.94
C ALA A 122 -30.19 30.28 -26.27
N GLU A 123 -30.51 31.57 -26.27
CA GLU A 123 -30.21 32.45 -27.42
C GLU A 123 -28.69 32.55 -27.62
N PRO A 124 -28.17 32.58 -28.86
CA PRO A 124 -26.73 32.70 -29.09
C PRO A 124 -26.15 33.96 -28.45
N PHE A 125 -25.02 33.81 -27.75
CA PHE A 125 -24.35 34.90 -27.03
C PHE A 125 -22.83 34.84 -27.22
N GLU A 126 -22.16 35.97 -27.06
CA GLU A 126 -20.70 36.03 -27.09
C GLU A 126 -20.12 35.86 -25.68
N ALA A 127 -19.01 35.14 -25.55
CA ALA A 127 -18.26 35.04 -24.30
C ALA A 127 -16.74 35.02 -24.54
N TRP A 128 -15.98 35.23 -23.47
CA TRP A 128 -14.53 35.17 -23.49
C TRP A 128 -13.98 33.76 -23.24
N PHE A 129 -13.12 33.29 -24.15
CA PHE A 129 -12.48 31.97 -24.09
C PHE A 129 -10.96 32.05 -24.05
N ALA A 130 -10.34 31.11 -23.36
CA ALA A 130 -8.90 30.93 -23.41
C ALA A 130 -8.48 30.43 -24.81
N ARG A 131 -7.32 30.88 -25.30
CA ARG A 131 -6.75 30.29 -26.51
C ARG A 131 -6.19 28.91 -26.17
N PRO A 132 -6.35 27.90 -27.06
CA PRO A 132 -5.81 26.56 -26.82
C PRO A 132 -4.32 26.54 -26.46
N MET A 133 -3.52 27.42 -27.08
CA MET A 133 -2.08 27.53 -26.85
C MET A 133 -1.69 28.05 -25.45
N ASP A 134 -2.60 28.75 -24.76
CA ASP A 134 -2.38 29.30 -23.43
C ASP A 134 -2.76 28.29 -22.31
N MET A 135 -3.23 27.09 -22.67
CA MET A 135 -3.66 26.03 -21.75
C MET A 135 -2.71 24.81 -21.69
N PHE A 136 -1.59 24.83 -22.41
CA PHE A 136 -0.60 23.74 -22.36
C PHE A 136 0.43 23.95 -21.25
N ILE A 137 0.43 23.06 -20.24
CA ILE A 137 1.59 22.87 -19.37
C ILE A 137 2.66 22.13 -20.21
N ARG A 138 3.71 22.84 -20.64
CA ARG A 138 4.90 22.17 -21.20
C ARG A 138 5.70 21.52 -20.05
N PRO A 139 6.12 20.24 -20.13
CA PRO A 139 6.85 19.54 -19.06
C PRO A 139 8.30 20.01 -18.81
N ASN A 140 8.71 21.18 -19.30
CA ASN A 140 10.10 21.64 -19.15
C ASN A 140 10.07 23.14 -18.94
N HIS A 141 10.19 23.59 -17.68
CA HIS A 141 10.83 24.85 -17.23
C HIS A 141 10.85 24.92 -15.69
N MET A 142 11.45 23.91 -15.05
CA MET A 142 12.09 24.08 -13.74
C MET A 142 13.60 23.99 -13.98
N PRO A 143 14.27 25.13 -14.11
CA PRO A 143 15.58 25.21 -13.46
C PRO A 143 15.76 26.51 -12.68
N THR A 144 16.44 26.35 -11.54
CA THR A 144 17.19 27.38 -10.81
C THR A 144 16.43 28.19 -9.76
N LEU A 145 16.07 27.53 -8.66
CA LEU A 145 16.05 28.11 -7.30
C LEU A 145 16.38 27.05 -6.22
N MET A 146 17.26 26.10 -6.55
CA MET A 146 17.89 25.20 -5.57
C MET A 146 19.40 25.16 -5.81
N ALA A 147 20.03 26.31 -5.59
CA ALA A 147 21.48 26.40 -5.49
C ALA A 147 21.86 27.57 -4.55
N GLU A 148 21.29 27.61 -3.34
CA GLU A 148 21.84 28.38 -2.21
C GLU A 148 21.10 28.03 -0.90
N ALA A 149 21.30 26.80 -0.43
CA ALA A 149 21.06 26.43 0.97
C ALA A 149 21.91 25.20 1.33
N LYS A 150 23.23 25.29 1.12
CA LYS A 150 24.17 24.38 1.77
C LYS A 150 24.44 24.91 3.17
N GLY A 151 23.92 24.22 4.19
CA GLY A 151 24.35 24.42 5.57
C GLY A 151 23.23 24.56 6.60
N VAL A 152 22.17 23.76 6.54
CA VAL A 152 21.34 23.50 7.72
C VAL A 152 20.97 22.01 7.71
N SER A 153 21.44 21.26 8.71
CA SER A 153 20.94 19.91 8.97
C SER A 153 19.44 19.98 9.20
N PRO A 154 18.59 19.18 8.52
CA PRO A 154 17.14 19.30 8.69
C PRO A 154 16.77 18.84 10.10
N THR A 155 16.29 19.78 10.91
CA THR A 155 15.59 19.48 12.16
C THR A 155 14.40 18.58 11.81
N PRO A 156 14.20 17.43 12.47
CA PRO A 156 13.07 16.56 12.17
C PRO A 156 11.76 17.31 12.45
N SER A 157 10.88 17.38 11.45
CA SER A 157 9.55 17.96 11.58
C SER A 157 8.78 17.26 12.70
N PRO A 158 7.93 17.98 13.46
CA PRO A 158 7.16 17.39 14.54
C PRO A 158 6.24 16.28 14.03
N THR A 159 6.21 15.16 14.76
CA THR A 159 5.23 14.09 14.54
C THR A 159 3.91 14.49 15.18
N VAL A 160 2.81 14.33 14.46
CA VAL A 160 1.44 14.62 14.91
C VAL A 160 0.57 13.38 14.77
N THR A 161 -0.36 13.17 15.69
CA THR A 161 -1.39 12.13 15.55
C THR A 161 -2.60 12.70 14.81
N ARG A 162 -3.16 11.93 13.87
CA ARG A 162 -4.41 12.23 13.13
C ARG A 162 -5.24 10.95 13.03
N TYR A 163 -6.52 11.09 12.72
CA TYR A 163 -7.44 9.96 12.54
C TYR A 163 -8.07 10.00 11.15
N THR A 164 -8.30 8.84 10.52
CA THR A 164 -8.97 8.81 9.22
C THR A 164 -10.46 9.13 9.35
N ASP A 165 -10.94 10.05 8.51
CA ASP A 165 -12.34 10.38 8.34
C ASP A 165 -12.79 9.95 6.94
N ILE A 166 -13.32 8.73 6.85
CA ILE A 166 -13.70 8.10 5.59
C ILE A 166 -15.22 8.08 5.48
N THR A 167 -15.78 8.77 4.49
CA THR A 167 -17.21 8.62 4.17
C THR A 167 -17.34 7.73 2.94
N CYS A 168 -17.92 6.55 3.12
CA CYS A 168 -18.13 5.58 2.06
C CYS A 168 -19.48 4.87 2.26
N PRO A 169 -20.38 4.87 1.27
CA PRO A 169 -21.64 4.14 1.35
C PRO A 169 -21.44 2.64 1.63
N ARG A 170 -22.24 2.05 2.53
CA ARG A 170 -22.19 0.59 2.78
C ARG A 170 -22.99 -0.22 1.78
N ARG A 171 -24.03 0.37 1.20
CA ARG A 171 -24.85 -0.24 0.17
C ARG A 171 -25.00 0.74 -0.98
N VAL A 172 -24.83 0.23 -2.20
CA VAL A 172 -24.97 1.03 -3.42
C VAL A 172 -25.69 0.22 -4.46
N TRP A 173 -26.58 0.87 -5.19
CA TRP A 173 -27.29 0.20 -6.27
C TRP A 173 -26.39 0.12 -7.51
N VAL A 174 -26.34 -1.04 -8.17
CA VAL A 174 -25.53 -1.25 -9.38
C VAL A 174 -25.88 -0.27 -10.52
N ILE A 175 -27.10 0.29 -10.53
CA ILE A 175 -27.54 1.24 -11.56
C ILE A 175 -27.03 2.68 -11.30
N TYR A 176 -26.45 2.95 -10.12
CA TYR A 176 -25.92 4.28 -9.83
C TYR A 176 -24.77 4.66 -10.79
N GLY A 177 -24.94 5.78 -11.50
CA GLY A 177 -23.94 6.25 -12.46
C GLY A 177 -22.62 6.67 -11.82
N ARG A 178 -22.63 7.10 -10.55
CA ARG A 178 -21.43 7.34 -9.73
C ARG A 178 -21.78 7.42 -8.25
N ILE A 179 -20.85 7.07 -7.39
CA ILE A 179 -20.84 7.38 -5.96
C ILE A 179 -19.57 8.15 -5.61
N ALA A 180 -19.61 8.89 -4.51
CA ALA A 180 -18.45 9.60 -3.98
C ALA A 180 -17.98 8.94 -2.68
N VAL A 181 -16.68 8.79 -2.56
CA VAL A 181 -16.00 8.32 -1.36
C VAL A 181 -15.03 9.41 -0.93
N THR A 182 -15.14 9.90 0.30
CA THR A 182 -14.25 10.94 0.82
C THR A 182 -13.28 10.36 1.84
N VAL A 183 -12.04 10.86 1.83
CA VAL A 183 -11.00 10.48 2.79
C VAL A 183 -10.35 11.75 3.31
N GLY A 184 -10.51 12.01 4.61
CA GLY A 184 -9.87 13.11 5.34
C GLY A 184 -9.03 12.61 6.51
N LEU A 185 -8.30 13.53 7.13
CA LEU A 185 -7.51 13.32 8.34
C LEU A 185 -7.91 14.35 9.39
N THR A 186 -8.47 13.89 10.51
CA THR A 186 -8.97 14.75 11.59
C THR A 186 -8.03 14.76 12.79
N VAL A 187 -8.11 15.82 13.61
CA VAL A 187 -7.34 15.95 14.86
C VAL A 187 -7.87 14.97 15.91
N ASP A 188 -9.19 14.86 16.02
CA ASP A 188 -9.88 13.97 16.95
C ASP A 188 -10.57 12.82 16.17
N PRO A 189 -10.75 11.63 16.79
CA PRO A 189 -11.45 10.52 16.15
C PRO A 189 -12.90 10.90 15.76
N SER A 190 -13.24 10.71 14.49
CA SER A 190 -14.61 10.93 13.99
C SER A 190 -15.48 9.70 14.22
N GLN A 191 -16.55 9.84 14.99
CA GLN A 191 -17.54 8.76 15.15
C GLN A 191 -18.34 8.46 13.87
N TYR A 192 -18.23 9.30 12.85
CA TYR A 192 -18.95 9.17 11.58
C TYR A 192 -18.12 8.52 10.47
N SER A 193 -16.82 8.32 10.73
CA SER A 193 -15.93 7.66 9.79
C SER A 193 -16.28 6.18 9.64
N ALA A 194 -16.35 5.72 8.39
CA ALA A 194 -16.61 4.32 8.03
C ALA A 194 -15.47 3.39 8.46
N ALA A 195 -14.26 3.92 8.64
CA ALA A 195 -13.09 3.23 9.20
C ALA A 195 -12.18 4.26 9.88
N VAL A 196 -12.15 4.24 11.22
CA VAL A 196 -11.34 5.15 12.05
C VAL A 196 -9.97 4.54 12.32
N GLU A 197 -8.94 4.98 11.61
CA GLU A 197 -7.56 4.57 11.82
C GLU A 197 -6.75 5.70 12.46
N GLU A 198 -5.98 5.41 13.53
CA GLU A 198 -5.02 6.37 14.08
C GLU A 198 -3.73 6.39 13.25
N LEU A 199 -3.34 7.55 12.72
CA LEU A 199 -2.13 7.77 11.93
C LEU A 199 -1.15 8.67 12.67
N ARG A 200 0.10 8.22 12.85
CA ARG A 200 1.20 9.08 13.34
C ARG A 200 1.95 9.69 12.17
N LEU A 201 1.91 10.99 11.94
CA LEU A 201 2.35 11.60 10.68
C LEU A 201 3.40 12.69 10.89
N ARG A 202 4.21 12.98 9.88
CA ARG A 202 5.02 14.22 9.85
C ARG A 202 4.24 15.35 9.23
N GLU A 203 4.07 16.42 10.00
CA GLU A 203 3.27 17.57 9.61
C GLU A 203 3.76 18.27 8.33
N SER A 204 5.06 18.20 8.01
CA SER A 204 5.63 18.84 6.83
C SER A 204 5.56 17.99 5.55
N GLN A 205 4.98 16.79 5.59
CA GLN A 205 4.95 15.85 4.47
C GLN A 205 3.51 15.55 4.06
N LEU A 206 3.27 15.47 2.75
CA LEU A 206 1.95 15.07 2.23
C LEU A 206 1.70 13.59 2.52
N VAL A 207 0.45 13.27 2.85
CA VAL A 207 -0.02 11.87 2.96
C VAL A 207 -0.60 11.47 1.62
N GLN A 208 -0.05 10.44 1.02
CA GLN A 208 -0.53 9.85 -0.23
C GLN A 208 -1.54 8.77 0.11
N VAL A 209 -2.71 8.85 -0.51
CA VAL A 209 -3.83 7.92 -0.34
C VAL A 209 -4.12 7.28 -1.68
N ARG A 210 -4.00 5.96 -1.74
CA ARG A 210 -4.34 5.16 -2.92
C ARG A 210 -5.60 4.36 -2.67
N ILE A 211 -6.57 4.44 -3.56
CA ILE A 211 -7.80 3.65 -3.50
C ILE A 211 -7.67 2.35 -4.30
N ALA A 212 -8.16 1.25 -3.74
CA ALA A 212 -8.39 0.01 -4.47
C ALA A 212 -9.84 -0.44 -4.21
N ALA A 213 -10.66 -0.43 -5.26
CA ALA A 213 -12.11 -0.65 -5.19
C ALA A 213 -12.56 -1.76 -6.15
N PRO A 214 -12.23 -3.05 -5.88
CA PRO A 214 -12.72 -4.16 -6.70
C PRO A 214 -14.27 -4.17 -6.73
N GLY A 215 -14.85 -4.56 -7.87
CA GLY A 215 -16.29 -4.45 -8.11
C GLY A 215 -16.76 -3.04 -8.50
N PHE A 216 -15.86 -2.07 -8.55
CA PHE A 216 -16.09 -0.71 -9.01
C PHE A 216 -15.11 -0.32 -10.12
N GLU A 217 -15.54 0.56 -11.01
CA GLU A 217 -14.65 1.35 -11.85
C GLU A 217 -14.29 2.64 -11.12
N VAL A 218 -13.00 2.94 -11.00
CA VAL A 218 -12.51 4.19 -10.39
C VAL A 218 -12.49 5.28 -11.46
N LEU A 219 -13.40 6.26 -11.33
CA LEU A 219 -13.58 7.34 -12.30
C LEU A 219 -12.63 8.53 -12.08
N SER A 220 -12.00 8.61 -10.90
CA SER A 220 -11.04 9.65 -10.52
C SER A 220 -9.60 9.13 -10.60
N ALA A 221 -8.60 10.00 -10.37
CA ALA A 221 -7.24 9.54 -10.11
C ALA A 221 -7.24 8.55 -8.92
N PRO A 222 -6.66 7.33 -9.08
CA PRO A 222 -6.68 6.30 -8.04
C PRO A 222 -5.73 6.61 -6.87
N GLU A 223 -4.91 7.65 -7.02
CA GLU A 223 -4.01 8.12 -5.98
C GLU A 223 -4.09 9.64 -5.86
N GLN A 224 -4.24 10.13 -4.62
CA GLN A 224 -4.39 11.54 -4.30
C GLN A 224 -3.58 11.88 -3.04
N GLN A 225 -3.36 13.17 -2.78
CA GLN A 225 -2.52 13.65 -1.68
C GLN A 225 -3.33 14.52 -0.71
N ILE A 226 -3.17 14.26 0.58
CA ILE A 226 -3.73 15.04 1.69
C ILE A 226 -2.62 15.84 2.34
N ALA A 227 -2.79 17.16 2.39
CA ALA A 227 -1.92 18.04 3.17
C ALA A 227 -2.34 18.05 4.65
N ILE A 228 -1.38 17.86 5.54
CA ILE A 228 -1.62 17.96 6.98
C ILE A 228 -1.67 19.44 7.36
N ARG A 229 -2.73 19.83 8.07
CA ARG A 229 -2.91 21.19 8.58
C ARG A 229 -2.53 21.25 10.07
N PRO A 230 -1.78 22.27 10.50
CA PRO A 230 -1.47 22.44 11.91
C PRO A 230 -2.70 22.67 12.77
N GLY A 231 -2.88 21.79 13.77
CA GLY A 231 -3.97 21.87 14.74
C GLY A 231 -5.39 21.84 14.16
N ALA A 232 -5.56 21.43 12.90
CA ALA A 232 -6.85 21.43 12.22
C ALA A 232 -7.00 20.19 11.32
N ASP A 233 -8.25 19.86 11.03
CA ASP A 233 -8.60 18.78 10.12
C ASP A 233 -8.14 19.10 8.70
N SER A 234 -7.77 18.08 7.94
CA SER A 234 -7.39 18.21 6.54
C SER A 234 -8.62 18.52 5.68
N LEU A 235 -8.39 19.03 4.47
CA LEU A 235 -9.41 18.86 3.43
C LEU A 235 -9.47 17.39 3.04
N PRO A 236 -10.66 16.83 2.79
CA PRO A 236 -10.77 15.48 2.27
C PRO A 236 -10.39 15.44 0.80
N VAL A 237 -9.80 14.33 0.38
CA VAL A 237 -9.76 13.94 -1.05
C VAL A 237 -11.03 13.17 -1.40
N VAL A 238 -11.43 13.20 -2.67
CA VAL A 238 -12.67 12.57 -3.14
C VAL A 238 -12.35 11.60 -4.26
N PHE A 239 -12.77 10.34 -4.09
CA PHE A 239 -12.71 9.31 -5.11
C PHE A 239 -14.12 9.10 -5.68
N TYR A 240 -14.23 9.08 -7.00
CA TYR A 240 -15.48 8.77 -7.69
C TYR A 240 -15.45 7.33 -8.16
N LEU A 241 -16.48 6.55 -7.80
CA LEU A 241 -16.59 5.14 -8.15
C LEU A 241 -17.88 4.89 -8.93
N HIS A 242 -17.83 4.00 -9.92
CA HIS A 242 -19.00 3.46 -10.60
C HIS A 242 -19.17 1.98 -10.22
N PRO A 243 -20.28 1.57 -9.58
CA PRO A 243 -20.54 0.16 -9.26
C PRO A 243 -20.65 -0.69 -10.53
N GLN A 244 -20.00 -1.85 -10.57
CA GLN A 244 -19.97 -2.72 -11.77
C GLN A 244 -20.61 -4.08 -11.51
N GLU A 245 -20.32 -4.73 -10.38
CA GLU A 245 -20.69 -6.12 -10.13
C GLU A 245 -21.44 -6.28 -8.79
N VAL A 246 -22.63 -6.89 -8.82
CA VAL A 246 -23.45 -7.13 -7.61
C VAL A 246 -22.72 -8.10 -6.67
N GLY A 247 -22.65 -7.76 -5.38
CA GLY A 247 -21.95 -8.56 -4.37
C GLY A 247 -21.36 -7.75 -3.23
N HIS A 248 -20.59 -8.41 -2.35
CA HIS A 248 -19.85 -7.74 -1.28
C HIS A 248 -18.40 -7.51 -1.71
N TRP A 249 -17.99 -6.26 -1.67
CA TRP A 249 -16.68 -5.81 -2.10
C TRP A 249 -15.98 -5.02 -1.01
N THR A 250 -14.65 -5.06 -0.99
CA THR A 250 -13.86 -4.31 -0.02
C THR A 250 -13.06 -3.22 -0.71
N VAL A 251 -13.48 -1.98 -0.47
CA VAL A 251 -12.76 -0.77 -0.88
C VAL A 251 -11.69 -0.49 0.17
N SER A 252 -10.42 -0.33 -0.25
CA SER A 252 -9.35 0.04 0.67
C SER A 252 -8.64 1.33 0.28
N PHE A 253 -7.99 1.91 1.27
CA PHE A 253 -7.21 3.12 1.21
C PHE A 253 -5.84 2.83 1.78
N ASP A 254 -4.84 2.75 0.91
CA ASP A 254 -3.45 2.54 1.31
C ASP A 254 -2.83 3.91 1.59
N PHE A 255 -2.35 4.11 2.82
CA PHE A 255 -1.75 5.36 3.26
C PHE A 255 -0.22 5.23 3.22
N SER A 256 0.44 6.19 2.60
CA SER A 256 1.90 6.32 2.63
C SER A 256 2.32 7.77 2.85
N GLN A 257 3.52 7.98 3.40
CA GLN A 257 4.10 9.30 3.56
C GLN A 257 5.58 9.26 3.16
N ALA A 258 5.96 10.12 2.22
CA ALA A 258 7.32 10.17 1.65
C ALA A 258 7.82 8.80 1.14
N GLY A 259 6.93 7.96 0.61
CA GLY A 259 7.26 6.61 0.11
C GLY A 259 7.27 5.50 1.17
N SER A 260 7.14 5.82 2.46
CA SER A 260 6.99 4.82 3.52
C SER A 260 5.51 4.45 3.69
N PRO A 261 5.15 3.15 3.71
CA PRO A 261 3.78 2.72 4.00
C PRO A 261 3.43 2.96 5.47
N LEU A 262 2.25 3.53 5.71
CA LEU A 262 1.65 3.71 7.04
C LEU A 262 0.69 2.55 7.38
N GLY A 263 0.12 1.97 6.33
CA GLY A 263 -0.78 0.81 6.32
C GLY A 263 -2.10 1.16 5.64
N THR A 264 -3.11 0.31 5.84
CA THR A 264 -4.33 0.32 5.01
C THR A 264 -5.59 0.48 5.87
N ALA A 265 -6.52 1.33 5.44
CA ALA A 265 -7.90 1.30 5.94
C ALA A 265 -8.80 0.57 4.94
N ALA A 266 -9.85 -0.11 5.40
CA ALA A 266 -10.75 -0.88 4.54
C ALA A 266 -12.22 -0.71 4.92
N VAL A 267 -13.08 -0.58 3.91
CA VAL A 267 -14.54 -0.47 4.04
C VAL A 267 -15.20 -1.52 3.15
N THR A 268 -15.99 -2.42 3.75
CA THR A 268 -16.87 -3.32 3.00
C THR A 268 -18.10 -2.59 2.50
N VAL A 269 -18.39 -2.75 1.21
CA VAL A 269 -19.53 -2.19 0.47
C VAL A 269 -20.29 -3.32 -0.22
N GLU A 270 -21.60 -3.35 -0.09
CA GLU A 270 -22.52 -4.23 -0.82
C GLU A 270 -23.05 -3.49 -2.05
N ILE A 271 -22.77 -4.02 -3.24
CA ILE A 271 -23.40 -3.58 -4.48
C ILE A 271 -24.67 -4.42 -4.68
N THR A 272 -25.83 -3.78 -4.68
CA THR A 272 -27.15 -4.43 -4.77
C THR A 272 -27.72 -4.33 -6.19
N ASP A 273 -28.64 -5.24 -6.53
CA ASP A 273 -29.45 -5.18 -7.76
C ASP A 273 -30.77 -4.40 -7.56
N TYR A 274 -31.13 -4.08 -6.32
CA TYR A 274 -32.28 -3.27 -5.94
C TYR A 274 -31.86 -1.87 -5.43
N GLU A 275 -32.78 -0.91 -5.54
CA GLU A 275 -32.57 0.46 -5.07
C GLU A 275 -32.38 0.52 -3.55
N VAL A 276 -31.32 1.21 -3.13
CA VAL A 276 -30.96 1.41 -1.73
C VAL A 276 -30.57 2.86 -1.53
N GLU A 277 -31.02 3.48 -0.44
CA GLU A 277 -30.45 4.74 0.01
C GLU A 277 -29.06 4.48 0.60
N ALA A 278 -28.07 5.23 0.14
CA ALA A 278 -26.70 5.14 0.63
C ALA A 278 -26.61 5.61 2.09
N VAL A 279 -26.61 4.66 3.03
CA VAL A 279 -26.45 4.96 4.47
C VAL A 279 -24.98 4.76 4.89
N PRO A 280 -24.32 5.76 5.51
CA PRO A 280 -23.03 5.59 6.16
C PRO A 280 -23.20 4.89 7.52
N GLU A 281 -22.39 3.87 7.80
CA GLU A 281 -22.27 3.27 9.14
C GLU A 281 -20.80 3.27 9.61
N SER A 282 -20.61 3.69 10.86
CA SER A 282 -19.32 3.85 11.53
C SER A 282 -18.77 2.54 12.10
N ARG A 283 -17.46 2.32 11.98
CA ARG A 283 -16.74 1.23 12.67
C ARG A 283 -15.51 1.77 13.39
N THR A 284 -15.19 1.21 14.55
CA THR A 284 -13.92 1.40 15.24
C THR A 284 -12.80 0.74 14.41
N GLY A 285 -11.80 1.50 14.00
CA GLY A 285 -10.65 0.97 13.27
C GLY A 285 -9.42 0.78 14.18
N SER A 286 -8.30 0.46 13.54
CA SER A 286 -7.01 0.15 14.14
C SER A 286 -6.04 1.36 14.13
N THR A 287 -4.77 1.15 14.45
CA THR A 287 -3.74 2.19 14.49
C THR A 287 -2.75 1.90 13.37
N LEU A 288 -2.66 2.82 12.43
CA LEU A 288 -1.68 2.86 11.36
C LEU A 288 -0.41 3.56 11.86
N HIS A 289 0.62 2.74 12.09
CA HIS A 289 1.90 3.21 12.58
C HIS A 289 2.79 3.68 11.43
N THR A 290 3.45 4.81 11.67
CA THR A 290 4.53 5.28 10.80
C THR A 290 5.75 5.45 11.68
N ASP A 291 6.89 5.01 11.17
CA ASP A 291 8.18 5.38 11.74
C ASP A 291 8.81 6.45 10.83
N PRO A 292 8.62 7.74 11.14
CA PRO A 292 9.19 8.80 10.34
C PRO A 292 10.73 8.72 10.31
N ALA A 293 11.39 8.14 11.31
CA ALA A 293 12.85 8.18 11.41
C ALA A 293 13.59 7.24 10.44
N VAL A 294 12.88 6.51 9.56
CA VAL A 294 13.46 5.53 8.65
C VAL A 294 13.28 5.95 7.20
N ALA A 295 14.34 5.77 6.40
CA ALA A 295 14.29 6.07 4.98
C ALA A 295 13.27 5.14 4.29
N PRO A 296 12.41 5.66 3.42
CA PRO A 296 11.46 4.85 2.66
C PRO A 296 12.19 3.81 1.80
N PRO A 297 11.54 2.71 1.43
CA PRO A 297 12.07 1.84 0.39
C PRO A 297 12.22 2.62 -0.92
N ASP A 298 13.24 2.29 -1.72
CA ASP A 298 13.47 2.91 -3.02
C ASP A 298 12.28 2.63 -3.95
N ARG A 299 11.70 1.43 -3.82
CA ARG A 299 10.57 0.94 -4.61
C ARG A 299 9.60 0.11 -3.76
N MET A 300 8.32 0.38 -3.94
CA MET A 300 7.20 -0.40 -3.43
C MET A 300 6.48 -1.04 -4.62
N LEU A 301 6.34 -2.36 -4.62
CA LEU A 301 5.54 -3.09 -5.62
C LEU A 301 4.28 -3.60 -4.94
N TYR A 302 3.16 -2.93 -5.21
CA TYR A 302 1.84 -3.37 -4.74
C TYR A 302 1.32 -4.45 -5.68
N VAL A 303 0.90 -5.57 -5.12
CA VAL A 303 0.31 -6.69 -5.84
C VAL A 303 -1.07 -6.95 -5.27
N ARG A 304 -2.11 -6.66 -6.04
CA ARG A 304 -3.50 -6.82 -5.63
C ARG A 304 -4.09 -8.04 -6.31
N PHE A 305 -4.84 -8.83 -5.55
CA PHE A 305 -5.65 -9.91 -6.11
C PHE A 305 -7.06 -9.39 -6.39
N GLU A 306 -7.51 -9.53 -7.63
CA GLU A 306 -8.85 -9.17 -8.05
C GLU A 306 -9.56 -10.35 -8.70
N ARG A 307 -10.87 -10.41 -8.48
CA ARG A 307 -11.77 -11.34 -9.17
C ARG A 307 -12.82 -10.52 -9.88
N THR A 308 -12.81 -10.56 -11.21
CA THR A 308 -13.69 -9.76 -12.06
C THR A 308 -14.42 -10.70 -13.01
N ALA A 309 -15.77 -10.71 -12.98
CA ALA A 309 -16.59 -11.56 -13.86
C ALA A 309 -16.19 -13.05 -13.85
N GLY A 310 -15.74 -13.57 -12.70
CA GLY A 310 -15.29 -14.95 -12.53
C GLY A 310 -13.86 -15.25 -13.00
N GLN A 311 -13.14 -14.27 -13.54
CA GLN A 311 -11.70 -14.37 -13.83
C GLN A 311 -10.88 -13.78 -12.69
N SER A 312 -9.82 -14.50 -12.33
CA SER A 312 -8.89 -14.11 -11.29
C SER A 312 -7.66 -13.45 -11.91
N GLN A 313 -7.20 -12.35 -11.34
CA GLN A 313 -6.06 -11.60 -11.88
C GLN A 313 -5.22 -10.95 -10.77
N LEU A 314 -3.94 -10.74 -11.07
CA LEU A 314 -3.01 -9.95 -10.28
C LEU A 314 -2.83 -8.58 -10.93
N VAL A 315 -3.00 -7.52 -10.14
CA VAL A 315 -2.78 -6.13 -10.57
C VAL A 315 -1.55 -5.57 -9.87
N PHE A 316 -0.61 -5.05 -10.65
CA PHE A 316 0.66 -4.55 -10.15
C PHE A 316 0.69 -3.03 -10.20
N THR A 317 1.18 -2.40 -9.14
CA THR A 317 1.53 -0.98 -9.14
C THR A 317 2.93 -0.80 -8.56
N LEU A 318 3.81 -0.13 -9.30
CA LEU A 318 5.13 0.26 -8.82
C LEU A 318 5.11 1.72 -8.38
N GLN A 319 5.48 1.97 -7.12
CA GLN A 319 5.69 3.31 -6.59
C GLN A 319 7.16 3.48 -6.24
N ARG A 320 7.82 4.48 -6.83
CA ARG A 320 9.18 4.89 -6.44
C ARG A 320 9.10 5.89 -5.29
N ALA A 321 10.17 5.96 -4.49
CA ALA A 321 10.25 6.91 -3.39
C ALA A 321 9.98 8.36 -3.85
N GLY A 322 8.91 8.97 -3.33
CA GLY A 322 8.51 10.34 -3.66
C GLY A 322 7.75 10.52 -4.98
N GLU A 323 7.44 9.43 -5.69
CA GLU A 323 6.67 9.45 -6.94
C GLU A 323 5.23 8.95 -6.74
N VAL A 324 4.36 9.30 -7.68
CA VAL A 324 3.03 8.69 -7.85
C VAL A 324 3.23 7.31 -8.46
N GLY A 325 2.53 6.30 -7.94
CA GLY A 325 2.72 4.93 -8.41
C GLY A 325 2.02 4.66 -9.74
N SER A 326 2.72 3.94 -10.62
CA SER A 326 2.24 3.53 -11.94
C SER A 326 1.66 2.13 -11.90
N GLU A 327 0.42 1.98 -12.36
CA GLU A 327 -0.24 0.68 -12.51
C GLU A 327 0.13 0.03 -13.86
N PHE A 328 0.26 -1.30 -13.87
CA PHE A 328 0.61 -2.11 -15.04
C PHE A 328 -0.57 -2.97 -15.50
N GLN A 329 -0.46 -3.57 -16.68
CA GLN A 329 -1.47 -4.48 -17.19
C GLN A 329 -1.75 -5.63 -16.20
N PRO A 330 -3.03 -5.95 -15.93
CA PRO A 330 -3.39 -7.10 -15.10
C PRO A 330 -2.88 -8.42 -15.69
N VAL A 331 -2.49 -9.34 -14.82
CA VAL A 331 -2.02 -10.69 -15.19
C VAL A 331 -3.10 -11.70 -14.78
N PRO A 332 -3.78 -12.36 -15.73
CA PRO A 332 -4.74 -13.41 -15.41
C PRO A 332 -4.06 -14.60 -14.72
N ILE A 333 -4.67 -15.11 -13.66
CA ILE A 333 -4.21 -16.31 -12.96
C ILE A 333 -5.34 -17.36 -12.87
N PRO A 334 -5.01 -18.67 -12.91
CA PRO A 334 -5.95 -19.73 -12.62
C PRO A 334 -6.31 -19.73 -11.13
N GLY A 335 -7.61 -19.80 -10.81
CA GLY A 335 -8.05 -19.98 -9.42
C GLY A 335 -7.75 -18.79 -8.51
N ASP A 336 -7.35 -19.05 -7.27
CA ASP A 336 -6.84 -18.03 -6.35
C ASP A 336 -5.29 -18.02 -6.32
N PRO A 337 -4.64 -17.06 -5.65
CA PRO A 337 -3.18 -17.03 -5.61
C PRO A 337 -2.53 -18.26 -4.97
N GLU A 338 -3.21 -18.94 -4.05
CA GLU A 338 -2.71 -20.18 -3.45
C GLU A 338 -2.69 -21.28 -4.50
N GLN A 339 -3.81 -21.51 -5.21
CA GLN A 339 -3.89 -22.45 -6.33
C GLN A 339 -2.90 -22.10 -7.43
N PHE A 340 -2.76 -20.81 -7.79
CA PHE A 340 -1.80 -20.38 -8.80
C PHE A 340 -0.37 -20.70 -8.38
N ALA A 341 -0.01 -20.46 -7.13
CA ALA A 341 1.30 -20.83 -6.60
C ALA A 341 1.46 -22.36 -6.58
N GLU A 342 0.45 -23.12 -6.14
CA GLU A 342 0.46 -24.58 -6.20
C GLU A 342 0.60 -25.13 -7.63
N GLU A 343 0.05 -24.46 -8.65
CA GLU A 343 0.19 -24.88 -10.04
C GLU A 343 1.55 -24.47 -10.62
N LEU A 344 2.01 -23.27 -10.32
CA LEU A 344 3.28 -22.72 -10.81
C LEU A 344 4.50 -23.41 -10.19
N PHE A 345 4.38 -23.76 -8.91
CA PHE A 345 5.39 -24.48 -8.13
C PHE A 345 5.01 -25.93 -7.86
N GLY A 346 3.91 -26.39 -8.47
CA GLY A 346 3.42 -27.76 -8.42
C GLY A 346 4.57 -28.71 -8.62
N VAL A 347 4.68 -29.66 -7.69
CA VAL A 347 5.96 -30.30 -7.37
C VAL A 347 6.74 -30.69 -8.64
N PRO A 348 7.81 -29.95 -8.99
CA PRO A 348 8.59 -30.30 -10.15
C PRO A 348 9.03 -31.76 -9.97
N GLU A 349 8.74 -32.62 -10.94
CA GLU A 349 9.08 -34.05 -10.99
C GLU A 349 10.54 -34.33 -10.56
N THR A 350 11.37 -33.31 -10.70
CA THR A 350 12.77 -33.26 -10.36
C THR A 350 13.08 -32.87 -8.89
N LEU A 351 12.34 -31.97 -8.24
CA LEU A 351 12.42 -31.75 -6.78
C LEU A 351 11.79 -32.93 -6.01
N ARG A 352 10.72 -33.50 -6.56
CA ARG A 352 10.18 -34.82 -6.17
C ARG A 352 11.24 -35.92 -6.23
N ARG A 353 12.13 -35.88 -7.22
CA ARG A 353 13.26 -36.81 -7.36
C ARG A 353 14.38 -36.53 -6.36
N HIS A 354 14.72 -35.26 -6.10
CA HIS A 354 15.69 -34.89 -5.06
C HIS A 354 15.24 -35.38 -3.66
N ALA A 355 13.97 -35.16 -3.31
CA ALA A 355 13.35 -35.67 -2.07
C ALA A 355 13.22 -37.21 -2.04
N ARG A 356 13.12 -37.86 -3.19
CA ARG A 356 13.11 -39.34 -3.33
C ARG A 356 14.52 -39.97 -3.37
N LYS A 357 15.59 -39.19 -3.16
CA LYS A 357 17.00 -39.64 -3.34
C LYS A 357 17.32 -40.16 -4.75
N ALA A 358 16.64 -39.67 -5.78
CA ALA A 358 17.14 -39.81 -7.14
C ALA A 358 18.20 -38.73 -7.38
N VAL A 359 19.40 -39.17 -7.78
CA VAL A 359 20.59 -38.33 -7.93
C VAL A 359 20.37 -37.31 -9.05
N LEU A 360 20.01 -36.08 -8.69
CA LEU A 360 20.33 -34.92 -9.53
C LEU A 360 21.71 -34.43 -9.11
N THR A 361 22.53 -34.10 -10.09
CA THR A 361 23.76 -33.36 -9.83
C THR A 361 23.42 -31.94 -9.34
N PRO A 362 24.32 -31.28 -8.58
CA PRO A 362 24.11 -29.90 -8.15
C PRO A 362 23.73 -28.94 -9.29
N ASP A 363 24.39 -29.08 -10.45
CA ASP A 363 24.12 -28.25 -11.64
C ASP A 363 22.71 -28.46 -12.21
N GLU A 364 22.20 -29.69 -12.19
CA GLU A 364 20.85 -29.98 -12.65
C GLU A 364 19.79 -29.38 -11.71
N ALA A 365 20.03 -29.44 -10.40
CA ALA A 365 19.16 -28.82 -9.42
C ALA A 365 19.15 -27.28 -9.55
N ASP A 366 20.33 -26.65 -9.69
CA ASP A 366 20.44 -25.20 -9.89
C ASP A 366 19.79 -24.75 -11.21
N ARG A 367 19.93 -25.54 -12.29
CA ARG A 367 19.28 -25.26 -13.58
C ARG A 367 17.76 -25.28 -13.45
N GLN A 368 17.20 -26.21 -12.69
CA GLN A 368 15.77 -26.30 -12.47
C GLN A 368 15.25 -25.18 -11.59
N LEU A 369 15.96 -24.85 -10.50
CA LEU A 369 15.62 -23.73 -9.63
C LEU A 369 15.55 -22.42 -10.43
N ARG A 370 16.53 -22.19 -11.31
CA ARG A 370 16.52 -21.07 -12.25
C ARG A 370 15.34 -21.13 -13.23
N ALA A 371 15.01 -22.31 -13.75
CA ALA A 371 13.86 -22.48 -14.65
C ALA A 371 12.53 -22.15 -13.95
N ILE A 372 12.36 -22.55 -12.70
CA ILE A 372 11.19 -22.20 -11.87
C ILE A 372 11.09 -20.68 -11.70
N GLY A 373 12.18 -20.03 -11.31
CA GLY A 373 12.20 -18.57 -11.13
C GLY A 373 11.95 -17.78 -12.42
N ARG A 374 12.44 -18.29 -13.56
CA ARG A 374 12.17 -17.75 -14.89
C ARG A 374 10.72 -17.97 -15.32
N ASN A 375 10.12 -19.08 -14.93
CA ASN A 375 8.69 -19.32 -15.17
C ASN A 375 7.86 -18.29 -14.42
N LEU A 376 8.12 -18.09 -13.12
CA LEU A 376 7.48 -17.06 -12.31
C LEU A 376 7.64 -15.65 -12.91
N TRP A 377 8.84 -15.31 -13.40
CA TRP A 377 9.08 -14.05 -14.10
C TRP A 377 8.13 -13.87 -15.30
N ASN A 378 7.94 -14.89 -16.12
CA ASN A 378 7.08 -14.76 -17.31
C ASN A 378 5.58 -14.84 -17.01
N THR A 379 5.20 -15.61 -16.00
CA THR A 379 3.78 -15.91 -15.74
C THR A 379 3.14 -14.92 -14.80
N ALA A 380 3.88 -14.40 -13.81
CA ALA A 380 3.32 -13.52 -12.79
C ALA A 380 3.67 -12.04 -13.03
N ILE A 381 4.79 -11.71 -13.68
CA ILE A 381 5.20 -10.31 -13.87
C ILE A 381 4.69 -9.79 -15.23
N PRO A 382 3.89 -8.70 -15.26
CA PRO A 382 3.31 -8.21 -16.51
C PRO A 382 4.39 -7.68 -17.47
N GLN A 383 4.12 -7.80 -18.77
CA GLN A 383 5.13 -7.53 -19.82
C GLN A 383 5.70 -6.11 -19.74
N ASP A 384 4.85 -5.12 -19.53
CA ASP A 384 5.22 -3.70 -19.38
C ASP A 384 6.11 -3.46 -18.13
N LEU A 385 5.88 -4.16 -17.02
CA LEU A 385 6.80 -4.15 -15.87
C LEU A 385 8.13 -4.86 -16.18
N ARG A 386 8.11 -5.96 -16.95
CA ARG A 386 9.34 -6.64 -17.40
C ARG A 386 10.19 -5.74 -18.31
N GLU A 387 9.55 -4.99 -19.21
CA GLU A 387 10.18 -4.00 -20.08
C GLU A 387 10.76 -2.82 -19.29
N LEU A 388 10.02 -2.30 -18.31
CA LEU A 388 10.51 -1.26 -17.39
C LEU A 388 11.74 -1.75 -16.62
N TYR A 389 11.66 -2.94 -16.03
CA TYR A 389 12.79 -3.54 -15.32
C TYR A 389 14.00 -3.65 -16.25
N ALA A 390 13.83 -4.18 -17.47
CA ALA A 390 14.89 -4.33 -18.46
C ALA A 390 15.62 -3.00 -18.74
N ALA A 391 14.86 -1.91 -18.89
CA ALA A 391 15.39 -0.57 -19.16
C ALA A 391 16.15 0.02 -17.95
N GLU A 392 15.79 -0.37 -16.73
CA GLU A 392 16.31 0.20 -15.48
C GLU A 392 17.17 -0.78 -14.65
N ARG A 393 17.54 -1.96 -15.18
CA ARG A 393 18.20 -3.06 -14.43
C ARG A 393 19.31 -2.61 -13.49
N GLU A 394 20.23 -1.77 -13.96
CA GLU A 394 21.35 -1.31 -13.15
C GLU A 394 20.93 -0.35 -12.04
N ALA A 395 19.86 0.42 -12.22
CA ALA A 395 19.28 1.28 -11.17
C ALA A 395 18.45 0.51 -10.15
N TRP A 396 18.06 -0.74 -10.45
CA TRP A 396 17.39 -1.64 -9.50
C TRP A 396 18.40 -2.38 -8.63
N ARG A 397 19.57 -2.74 -9.17
CA ARG A 397 20.60 -3.49 -8.45
C ARG A 397 20.94 -2.87 -7.09
N ASN A 398 20.92 -3.70 -6.03
CA ASN A 398 21.17 -3.32 -4.62
C ASN A 398 20.24 -2.25 -4.05
N SER A 399 19.18 -1.86 -4.75
CA SER A 399 18.13 -1.01 -4.20
C SER A 399 17.16 -1.84 -3.36
N THR A 400 16.41 -1.16 -2.50
CA THR A 400 15.35 -1.75 -1.70
C THR A 400 14.07 -1.91 -2.51
N LEU A 401 13.55 -3.13 -2.53
CA LEU A 401 12.24 -3.45 -3.09
C LEU A 401 11.39 -4.08 -1.98
N MET A 402 10.24 -3.49 -1.73
CA MET A 402 9.25 -4.07 -0.84
C MET A 402 8.01 -4.48 -1.62
N VAL A 403 7.70 -5.77 -1.63
CA VAL A 403 6.49 -6.29 -2.25
C VAL A 403 5.35 -6.24 -1.23
N VAL A 404 4.31 -5.45 -1.49
CA VAL A 404 3.12 -5.36 -0.63
C VAL A 404 1.98 -6.09 -1.34
N SER A 405 1.65 -7.27 -0.85
CA SER A 405 0.72 -8.19 -1.51
C SER A 405 -0.55 -8.39 -0.69
N ASP A 406 -1.67 -8.69 -1.35
CA ASP A 406 -2.88 -9.22 -0.71
C ASP A 406 -2.76 -10.69 -0.31
N GLU A 407 -1.67 -11.35 -0.71
CA GLU A 407 -1.50 -12.79 -0.55
C GLU A 407 -0.08 -13.16 -0.02
N PRO A 408 0.05 -14.23 0.78
CA PRO A 408 1.34 -14.69 1.28
C PRO A 408 2.02 -15.79 0.44
N TYR A 409 1.36 -16.30 -0.59
CA TYR A 409 1.66 -17.59 -1.21
C TYR A 409 2.71 -17.49 -2.32
N ILE A 410 2.67 -16.47 -3.16
CA ILE A 410 3.58 -16.32 -4.28
C ILE A 410 5.01 -16.06 -3.74
N PRO A 411 6.00 -16.91 -4.08
CA PRO A 411 7.38 -16.80 -3.60
C PRO A 411 8.14 -15.80 -4.45
N TRP A 412 7.88 -14.51 -4.23
CA TRP A 412 8.53 -13.39 -4.91
C TRP A 412 10.07 -13.45 -4.85
N GLU A 413 10.63 -14.16 -3.87
CA GLU A 413 12.06 -14.44 -3.73
C GLU A 413 12.65 -15.22 -4.91
N LEU A 414 11.83 -15.99 -5.63
CA LEU A 414 12.26 -16.81 -6.77
C LEU A 414 12.26 -16.05 -8.10
N VAL A 415 11.75 -14.81 -8.16
CA VAL A 415 11.67 -14.06 -9.42
C VAL A 415 13.06 -13.94 -10.04
N TRP A 416 13.23 -14.50 -11.24
CA TRP A 416 14.52 -14.57 -11.94
C TRP A 416 14.45 -13.88 -13.31
N PRO A 417 14.81 -12.58 -13.38
CA PRO A 417 14.61 -11.79 -14.59
C PRO A 417 15.49 -12.22 -15.76
N TYR A 418 14.89 -12.22 -16.94
CA TYR A 418 15.58 -12.35 -18.22
C TYR A 418 14.79 -11.69 -19.37
N GLY A 419 15.49 -11.37 -20.44
CA GLY A 419 14.97 -10.68 -21.62
C GLY A 419 14.31 -11.60 -22.63
N GLU A 420 13.43 -11.02 -23.44
CA GLU A 420 12.77 -11.69 -24.55
C GLU A 420 13.78 -12.13 -25.63
N PRO A 421 13.48 -13.17 -26.44
CA PRO A 421 14.39 -13.67 -27.47
C PRO A 421 14.94 -12.62 -28.44
N GLY A 422 14.16 -11.56 -28.72
CA GLY A 422 14.56 -10.45 -29.60
C GLY A 422 15.50 -9.42 -28.96
N ASN A 423 15.62 -9.39 -27.62
CA ASN A 423 16.53 -8.52 -26.88
C ASN A 423 17.08 -9.27 -25.66
N PRO A 424 18.02 -10.21 -25.88
CA PRO A 424 18.45 -11.13 -24.84
C PRO A 424 19.32 -10.43 -23.79
N TRP A 425 18.89 -10.52 -22.54
CA TRP A 425 19.66 -10.19 -21.35
C TRP A 425 19.25 -11.16 -20.24
N GLN A 426 20.03 -11.29 -19.18
CA GLN A 426 19.63 -12.07 -18.01
C GLN A 426 20.32 -11.55 -16.76
N ASP A 427 19.67 -11.74 -15.62
CA ASP A 427 20.32 -11.58 -14.33
C ASP A 427 20.98 -12.91 -13.90
N ASP A 428 22.13 -12.78 -13.25
CA ASP A 428 22.90 -13.92 -12.75
C ASP A 428 22.26 -14.58 -11.53
N ASP A 429 21.40 -13.85 -10.82
CA ASP A 429 20.76 -14.22 -9.56
C ASP A 429 19.32 -13.65 -9.49
N PRO A 430 18.43 -14.22 -8.65
CA PRO A 430 17.04 -13.76 -8.50
C PRO A 430 16.94 -12.45 -7.70
N TRP A 431 15.75 -11.85 -7.71
CA TRP A 431 15.46 -10.57 -7.04
C TRP A 431 15.88 -10.53 -5.56
N CYS A 432 15.69 -11.60 -4.79
CA CYS A 432 16.06 -11.60 -3.37
C CYS A 432 17.58 -11.56 -3.10
N VAL A 433 18.39 -11.59 -4.16
CA VAL A 433 19.85 -11.55 -4.13
C VAL A 433 20.36 -10.31 -4.85
N THR A 434 19.76 -9.95 -5.98
CA THR A 434 20.14 -8.73 -6.73
C THR A 434 19.57 -7.45 -6.13
N LEU A 435 18.52 -7.56 -5.31
CA LEU A 435 17.84 -6.47 -4.61
C LEU A 435 17.84 -6.73 -3.10
N HIS A 436 17.67 -5.67 -2.33
CA HIS A 436 17.33 -5.74 -0.91
C HIS A 436 15.82 -5.98 -0.76
N LEU A 437 15.39 -7.23 -1.01
CA LEU A 437 13.99 -7.63 -1.08
C LEU A 437 13.40 -7.98 0.29
N THR A 438 12.25 -7.38 0.60
CA THR A 438 11.32 -7.84 1.64
C THR A 438 9.87 -7.82 1.12
N ARG A 439 8.93 -8.36 1.89
CA ARG A 439 7.50 -8.31 1.57
C ARG A 439 6.64 -7.83 2.75
N TRP A 440 5.36 -7.57 2.49
CA TRP A 440 4.33 -7.26 3.50
C TRP A 440 2.96 -7.72 3.03
N LEU A 441 2.05 -7.97 3.98
CA LEU A 441 0.65 -8.20 3.68
C LEU A 441 -0.12 -6.90 3.81
N ARG A 442 -0.86 -6.53 2.77
CA ARG A 442 -1.66 -5.31 2.73
C ARG A 442 -2.93 -5.44 3.57
N ARG A 443 -3.53 -6.63 3.58
CA ARG A 443 -4.82 -6.90 4.22
C ARG A 443 -4.80 -8.24 4.97
N THR A 444 -5.75 -8.40 5.89
CA THR A 444 -6.07 -9.67 6.56
C THR A 444 -6.92 -10.57 5.65
N ALA A 445 -7.06 -11.86 5.99
CA ALA A 445 -8.00 -12.80 5.34
C ALA A 445 -9.42 -12.24 5.22
N GLN A 446 -9.86 -11.46 6.22
CA GLN A 446 -11.19 -10.87 6.29
C GLN A 446 -11.28 -9.51 5.56
N GLY A 447 -10.24 -9.14 4.81
CA GLY A 447 -10.18 -7.92 4.01
C GLY A 447 -9.92 -6.64 4.80
N ARG A 448 -9.60 -6.72 6.10
CA ARG A 448 -9.20 -5.55 6.89
C ARG A 448 -7.80 -5.12 6.49
N GLY A 449 -7.46 -3.84 6.56
CA GLY A 449 -6.10 -3.40 6.25
C GLY A 449 -5.13 -3.75 7.38
N ASN A 450 -3.90 -4.13 7.02
CA ASN A 450 -2.84 -4.37 8.00
C ASN A 450 -2.10 -3.06 8.32
N PRO A 451 -1.56 -2.93 9.54
CA PRO A 451 -0.70 -1.80 9.86
C PRO A 451 0.61 -1.90 9.07
N GLY A 452 1.21 -0.74 8.76
CA GLY A 452 2.51 -0.69 8.11
C GLY A 452 3.62 -1.38 8.93
N PRO A 453 4.70 -1.84 8.27
CA PRO A 453 5.87 -2.40 8.95
C PRO A 453 6.63 -1.30 9.73
N PRO A 454 7.07 -1.55 10.97
CA PRO A 454 7.89 -0.59 11.71
C PRO A 454 9.28 -0.44 11.06
N GLY A 455 9.78 0.79 11.03
CA GLY A 455 11.16 1.08 10.60
C GLY A 455 12.19 0.77 11.69
N ARG A 456 11.79 0.70 12.96
CA ARG A 456 12.67 0.40 14.09
C ARG A 456 12.17 -0.80 14.84
N LEU A 457 13.11 -1.67 15.20
CA LEU A 457 12.83 -2.92 15.89
C LEU A 457 13.49 -2.88 17.27
N SER A 458 12.70 -3.06 18.32
CA SER A 458 13.23 -3.28 19.67
C SER A 458 13.79 -4.69 19.80
N LEU A 459 14.86 -4.85 20.59
CA LEU A 459 15.41 -6.16 20.97
C LEU A 459 16.06 -6.02 22.36
N ASN A 460 15.23 -5.89 23.39
CA ASN A 460 15.58 -5.89 24.81
C ASN A 460 15.23 -7.23 25.47
N ALA A 461 14.19 -7.92 24.98
CA ALA A 461 13.75 -9.22 25.47
C ALA A 461 13.61 -10.23 24.32
N LEU A 462 14.28 -11.37 24.45
CA LEU A 462 14.22 -12.46 23.47
C LEU A 462 13.60 -13.69 24.13
N ALA A 463 12.50 -14.15 23.56
CA ALA A 463 11.89 -15.43 23.86
C ALA A 463 12.37 -16.48 22.85
N ARG A 464 12.52 -17.72 23.32
CA ARG A 464 12.92 -18.86 22.49
C ARG A 464 12.03 -20.07 22.75
N LEU A 465 11.61 -20.76 21.69
CA LEU A 465 10.98 -22.07 21.77
C LEU A 465 11.81 -23.05 20.95
N VAL A 466 12.69 -23.80 21.61
CA VAL A 466 13.54 -24.81 20.98
C VAL A 466 13.42 -26.13 21.74
N PRO A 467 12.62 -27.10 21.24
CA PRO A 467 12.41 -28.37 21.92
C PRO A 467 13.71 -29.15 22.08
N THR A 468 13.95 -29.64 23.30
CA THR A 468 15.17 -30.38 23.65
C THR A 468 15.12 -31.83 23.14
N ASP A 469 13.92 -32.33 22.86
CA ASP A 469 13.60 -33.66 22.35
C ASP A 469 13.39 -33.71 20.83
N SER A 470 13.67 -32.61 20.10
CA SER A 470 13.52 -32.51 18.65
C SER A 470 14.40 -33.48 17.84
N GLY A 471 15.50 -33.94 18.43
CA GLY A 471 16.49 -34.78 17.73
C GLY A 471 17.29 -34.02 16.66
N LEU A 472 17.26 -32.69 16.67
CA LEU A 472 17.98 -31.79 15.75
C LEU A 472 19.21 -31.19 16.45
N PRO A 473 20.43 -31.68 16.18
CA PRO A 473 21.62 -31.23 16.90
C PRO A 473 21.98 -29.76 16.65
N GLN A 474 21.70 -29.21 15.47
CA GLN A 474 21.99 -27.81 15.17
C GLN A 474 20.93 -26.87 15.76
N ALA A 475 19.67 -27.29 15.91
CA ALA A 475 18.68 -26.56 16.70
C ALA A 475 19.12 -26.37 18.16
N ILE A 476 19.75 -27.37 18.78
CA ILE A 476 20.34 -27.20 20.12
C ILE A 476 21.49 -26.18 20.11
N ARG A 477 22.34 -26.20 19.08
CA ARG A 477 23.39 -25.18 18.91
C ARG A 477 22.80 -23.79 18.64
N GLU A 478 21.68 -23.72 17.95
CA GLU A 478 20.93 -22.48 17.71
C GLU A 478 20.39 -21.91 19.03
N ARG A 479 19.80 -22.75 19.88
CA ARG A 479 19.44 -22.36 21.25
C ARG A 479 20.63 -21.80 22.02
N ASP A 480 21.78 -22.46 21.93
CA ASP A 480 22.99 -22.02 22.64
C ASP A 480 23.55 -20.71 22.04
N MET A 481 23.44 -20.52 20.72
CA MET A 481 23.77 -19.26 20.03
C MET A 481 22.87 -18.11 20.50
N LEU A 482 21.56 -18.33 20.61
CA LEU A 482 20.60 -17.34 21.11
C LEU A 482 20.87 -17.00 22.58
N ARG A 483 21.19 -18.00 23.42
CA ARG A 483 21.63 -17.76 24.82
C ARG A 483 22.90 -16.93 24.88
N GLY A 484 23.86 -17.22 24.00
CA GLY A 484 25.08 -16.42 23.85
C GLY A 484 24.77 -14.97 23.47
N LEU A 485 23.83 -14.75 22.55
CA LEU A 485 23.37 -13.44 22.12
C LEU A 485 22.72 -12.67 23.28
N VAL A 486 21.79 -13.29 24.01
CA VAL A 486 21.15 -12.72 25.20
C VAL A 486 22.19 -12.26 26.21
N SER A 487 23.13 -13.14 26.56
CA SER A 487 24.19 -12.83 27.53
C SER A 487 25.12 -11.70 27.05
N ALA A 488 25.59 -11.77 25.80
CA ALA A 488 26.51 -10.80 25.24
C ALA A 488 25.92 -9.40 25.08
N ARG A 489 24.58 -9.29 24.95
CA ARG A 489 23.86 -8.02 24.78
C ARG A 489 23.06 -7.58 26.00
N GLY A 490 23.09 -8.34 27.09
CA GLY A 490 22.33 -8.02 28.30
C GLY A 490 20.81 -8.03 28.08
N LEU A 491 20.32 -8.90 27.19
CA LEU A 491 18.89 -9.02 26.93
C LEU A 491 18.20 -9.78 28.07
N ARG A 492 16.90 -9.54 28.24
CA ARG A 492 16.05 -10.40 29.06
C ARG A 492 15.80 -11.71 28.32
N ASP A 493 16.11 -12.82 28.97
CA ASP A 493 15.75 -14.16 28.52
C ASP A 493 14.35 -14.51 29.00
N LEU A 494 13.40 -14.67 28.08
CA LEU A 494 12.03 -15.07 28.41
C LEU A 494 11.73 -16.51 27.98
N GLY A 495 12.66 -17.18 27.30
CA GLY A 495 12.40 -18.51 26.77
C GLY A 495 12.51 -19.60 27.84
N PRO A 496 11.54 -20.52 27.93
CA PRO A 496 11.62 -21.65 28.85
C PRO A 496 12.83 -22.56 28.55
N ASP A 497 13.27 -23.33 29.55
CA ASP A 497 14.29 -24.38 29.35
C ASP A 497 13.74 -25.53 28.48
N GLU A 498 12.48 -25.90 28.72
CA GLU A 498 11.72 -26.88 27.95
C GLU A 498 10.42 -26.23 27.46
N PRO A 499 10.25 -26.01 26.15
CA PRO A 499 9.06 -25.35 25.60
C PRO A 499 7.88 -26.34 25.53
N THR A 500 7.35 -26.74 26.68
CA THR A 500 6.08 -27.50 26.75
C THR A 500 4.92 -26.67 26.23
N TRP A 501 3.80 -27.32 25.92
CA TRP A 501 2.57 -26.63 25.52
C TRP A 501 2.18 -25.52 26.51
N SER A 502 2.15 -25.85 27.82
CA SER A 502 1.79 -24.88 28.87
C SER A 502 2.79 -23.73 28.89
N ALA A 503 4.09 -24.02 28.96
CA ALA A 503 5.12 -22.99 29.06
C ALA A 503 5.16 -22.06 27.82
N ALA A 504 4.85 -22.59 26.63
CA ALA A 504 4.74 -21.78 25.43
C ALA A 504 3.51 -20.87 25.46
N MET A 505 2.35 -21.38 25.91
CA MET A 505 1.14 -20.57 26.05
C MET A 505 1.29 -19.52 27.15
N ASP A 506 1.82 -19.88 28.32
CA ASP A 506 2.10 -18.98 29.43
C ASP A 506 3.01 -17.82 28.96
N LEU A 507 4.07 -18.12 28.21
CA LEU A 507 4.95 -17.12 27.61
C LEU A 507 4.24 -16.17 26.62
N LEU A 508 3.38 -16.73 25.75
CA LEU A 508 2.64 -15.94 24.75
C LEU A 508 1.62 -15.02 25.43
N GLU A 509 0.91 -15.51 26.44
CA GLU A 509 -0.11 -14.78 27.21
C GLU A 509 0.51 -13.73 28.14
N GLU A 510 1.62 -14.03 28.82
CA GLU A 510 2.35 -13.07 29.66
C GLU A 510 2.97 -11.95 28.83
N GLY A 511 3.39 -12.25 27.60
CA GLY A 511 3.98 -11.31 26.67
C GLY A 511 5.31 -10.71 27.16
N GLY A 512 5.57 -9.47 26.75
CA GLY A 512 6.76 -8.71 27.15
C GLY A 512 8.05 -9.11 26.43
N TYR A 513 7.98 -9.98 25.43
CA TYR A 513 9.07 -10.25 24.50
C TYR A 513 9.08 -9.20 23.38
N ASP A 514 10.27 -8.83 22.92
CA ASP A 514 10.40 -8.05 21.69
C ASP A 514 10.51 -8.98 20.49
N TRP A 515 11.12 -10.16 20.68
CA TRP A 515 11.30 -11.16 19.64
C TRP A 515 10.98 -12.56 20.17
N LEU A 516 10.28 -13.36 19.37
CA LEU A 516 10.09 -14.79 19.58
C LEU A 516 10.82 -15.56 18.48
N HIS A 517 11.83 -16.35 18.87
CA HIS A 517 12.54 -17.24 17.97
C HIS A 517 12.13 -18.69 18.22
N ILE A 518 11.73 -19.41 17.17
CA ILE A 518 11.37 -20.83 17.24
C ILE A 518 12.32 -21.61 16.35
N ALA A 519 12.91 -22.69 16.87
CA ALA A 519 13.71 -23.63 16.07
C ALA A 519 13.27 -25.06 16.35
N GLY A 520 12.92 -25.82 15.31
CA GLY A 520 12.40 -27.17 15.48
C GLY A 520 11.74 -27.76 14.24
N HIS A 521 10.83 -28.72 14.47
CA HIS A 521 10.06 -29.35 13.40
C HIS A 521 8.74 -28.63 13.18
N GLY A 522 8.38 -28.50 11.92
CA GLY A 522 7.04 -28.15 11.48
C GLY A 522 6.39 -29.35 10.81
N GLN A 523 5.06 -29.39 10.84
CA GLN A 523 4.30 -30.37 10.08
C GLN A 523 3.09 -29.68 9.44
N PHE A 524 2.64 -30.26 8.32
CA PHE A 524 1.41 -29.87 7.68
C PHE A 524 0.39 -31.00 7.70
N TYR A 525 -0.88 -30.66 7.87
CA TYR A 525 -2.03 -31.56 7.81
C TYR A 525 -3.01 -31.09 6.74
N ASP A 526 -3.71 -32.03 6.09
CA ASP A 526 -4.81 -31.66 5.18
C ASP A 526 -5.92 -30.96 5.97
N GLY A 527 -6.22 -29.70 5.65
CA GLY A 527 -7.22 -28.90 6.37
C GLY A 527 -7.12 -27.40 6.08
N PRO A 528 -7.96 -26.57 6.72
CA PRO A 528 -7.89 -25.10 6.62
C PRO A 528 -6.53 -24.56 7.09
N ALA A 529 -6.00 -23.52 6.41
CA ALA A 529 -4.67 -22.95 6.64
C ALA A 529 -4.32 -22.73 8.13
N ASP A 530 -5.27 -22.20 8.91
CA ASP A 530 -5.13 -21.88 10.35
C ASP A 530 -4.88 -23.09 11.26
N SER A 531 -5.21 -24.29 10.78
CA SER A 531 -5.07 -25.57 11.49
C SER A 531 -4.11 -26.53 10.79
N ALA A 532 -3.74 -26.20 9.56
CA ALA A 532 -2.98 -27.06 8.68
C ALA A 532 -1.48 -26.93 8.92
N SER A 533 -0.98 -25.78 9.40
CA SER A 533 0.44 -25.58 9.69
C SER A 533 0.75 -25.63 11.19
N VAL A 534 1.50 -26.64 11.62
CA VAL A 534 1.87 -26.84 13.03
C VAL A 534 3.37 -26.68 13.28
N ILE A 535 3.71 -26.14 14.44
CA ILE A 535 5.04 -26.11 15.01
C ILE A 535 5.07 -27.12 16.15
N ARG A 536 5.99 -28.09 16.10
CA ARG A 536 6.15 -29.07 17.18
C ARG A 536 6.95 -28.47 18.33
N LEU A 537 6.36 -28.52 19.50
CA LEU A 537 6.90 -28.16 20.80
C LEU A 537 7.47 -29.39 21.53
N GLN A 538 7.93 -29.19 22.77
CA GLN A 538 8.33 -30.29 23.66
C GLN A 538 7.18 -31.31 23.83
N ASP A 539 7.52 -32.57 24.08
CA ASP A 539 6.57 -33.67 24.27
C ASP A 539 5.69 -33.94 23.04
N LYS A 540 6.14 -33.49 21.86
CA LYS A 540 5.44 -33.63 20.58
C LYS A 540 4.06 -32.96 20.56
N ARG A 541 3.85 -31.95 21.42
CA ARG A 541 2.67 -31.08 21.35
C ARG A 541 2.83 -30.07 20.20
N GLU A 542 1.73 -29.49 19.76
CA GLU A 542 1.70 -28.71 18.51
C GLU A 542 1.11 -27.33 18.73
N LEU A 543 1.83 -26.31 18.28
CA LEU A 543 1.40 -24.91 18.20
C LEU A 543 0.92 -24.61 16.79
N MET A 544 -0.16 -23.84 16.69
CA MET A 544 -0.88 -23.53 15.45
C MET A 544 -1.20 -22.03 15.45
N PRO A 545 -1.40 -21.41 14.28
CA PRO A 545 -1.82 -20.01 14.20
C PRO A 545 -3.06 -19.71 15.05
N GLN A 546 -4.08 -20.58 15.02
CA GLN A 546 -5.31 -20.41 15.82
C GLN A 546 -5.08 -20.34 17.34
N HIS A 547 -3.95 -20.84 17.84
CA HIS A 547 -3.62 -20.78 19.26
C HIS A 547 -3.13 -19.39 19.71
N LEU A 548 -2.84 -18.48 18.77
CA LEU A 548 -2.52 -17.09 19.07
C LEU A 548 -3.78 -16.24 19.31
N ALA A 549 -4.98 -16.77 19.02
CA ALA A 549 -6.22 -16.06 19.26
C ALA A 549 -6.45 -15.89 20.77
N GLY A 550 -6.61 -14.64 21.20
CA GLY A 550 -6.80 -14.32 22.61
C GLY A 550 -6.40 -12.88 22.95
N PRO A 551 -7.16 -12.18 23.80
CA PRO A 551 -6.95 -10.76 24.04
C PRO A 551 -5.57 -10.43 24.63
N GLU A 552 -4.99 -11.32 25.44
CA GLU A 552 -3.66 -11.16 26.03
C GLU A 552 -2.56 -11.15 24.95
N ILE A 553 -2.56 -12.19 24.11
CA ILE A 553 -1.58 -12.39 23.03
C ILE A 553 -1.72 -11.29 21.97
N GLU A 554 -2.94 -11.09 21.44
CA GLU A 554 -3.22 -10.11 20.40
C GLU A 554 -2.88 -8.69 20.87
N THR A 555 -3.22 -8.32 22.11
CA THR A 555 -2.88 -7.00 22.66
C THR A 555 -1.37 -6.81 22.76
N HIS A 556 -0.62 -7.83 23.17
CA HIS A 556 0.83 -7.76 23.22
C HIS A 556 1.44 -7.59 21.82
N ILE A 557 1.04 -8.43 20.85
CA ILE A 557 1.54 -8.35 19.47
C ILE A 557 1.25 -6.97 18.87
N TYR A 558 0.00 -6.52 18.99
CA TYR A 558 -0.44 -5.25 18.42
C TYR A 558 0.31 -4.05 19.01
N ARG A 559 0.47 -3.99 20.34
CA ARG A 559 1.10 -2.84 21.01
C ARG A 559 2.61 -2.84 20.91
N GLN A 560 3.24 -4.01 21.05
CA GLN A 560 4.70 -4.13 21.09
C GLN A 560 5.31 -4.28 19.69
N ARG A 561 4.52 -4.69 18.70
CA ARG A 561 4.98 -4.99 17.33
C ARG A 561 6.20 -5.94 17.32
N PRO A 562 6.16 -7.10 17.99
CA PRO A 562 7.33 -7.96 18.15
C PRO A 562 7.78 -8.61 16.84
N GLY A 563 9.03 -9.04 16.80
CA GLY A 563 9.63 -9.82 15.71
C GLY A 563 9.46 -11.33 15.92
N PHE A 564 9.12 -12.07 14.87
CA PHE A 564 8.98 -13.52 14.89
C PHE A 564 9.97 -14.15 13.91
N PHE A 565 10.80 -15.06 14.40
CA PHE A 565 11.81 -15.75 13.60
C PHE A 565 11.64 -17.26 13.73
N PHE A 566 11.14 -17.90 12.68
CA PHE A 566 10.80 -19.31 12.69
C PHE A 566 11.81 -20.09 11.83
N ASN A 567 12.70 -20.82 12.48
CA ASN A 567 13.55 -21.85 11.88
C ASN A 567 12.90 -23.22 12.03
N VAL A 568 11.74 -23.36 11.38
CA VAL A 568 10.90 -24.54 11.53
C VAL A 568 10.93 -25.33 10.21
N CYS A 569 11.54 -26.52 10.24
CA CYS A 569 11.70 -27.37 9.05
C CYS A 569 10.49 -28.28 8.87
N HIS A 570 9.92 -28.36 7.67
CA HIS A 570 8.82 -29.27 7.33
C HIS A 570 9.33 -30.71 7.15
N GLY A 571 9.60 -31.40 8.25
CA GLY A 571 10.07 -32.79 8.27
C GLY A 571 8.93 -33.80 8.20
N GLY A 572 8.23 -33.91 7.05
CA GLY A 572 7.09 -34.82 6.93
C GLY A 572 6.79 -35.25 5.50
N ARG A 573 6.84 -36.57 5.24
CA ARG A 573 6.48 -37.19 3.96
C ARG A 573 5.10 -36.70 3.46
N GLN A 574 5.08 -36.24 2.21
CA GLN A 574 3.94 -36.11 1.27
C GLN A 574 3.35 -34.73 0.94
N GLY A 575 3.96 -33.60 1.33
CA GLY A 575 3.56 -32.29 0.80
C GLY A 575 4.77 -31.40 0.54
N TRP A 576 5.18 -31.25 -0.72
CA TRP A 576 5.95 -30.07 -1.12
C TRP A 576 4.91 -28.99 -1.31
N ALA A 577 4.74 -28.23 -0.25
CA ALA A 577 3.65 -27.30 -0.07
C ALA A 577 4.40 -25.97 0.11
N LEU A 578 4.71 -25.29 -1.00
CA LEU A 578 5.69 -24.19 -1.06
C LEU A 578 5.24 -22.90 -0.35
N THR A 579 4.03 -22.86 0.21
CA THR A 579 3.35 -21.60 0.53
C THR A 579 2.59 -21.60 1.87
N HIS A 580 2.60 -22.70 2.63
CA HIS A 580 1.60 -22.92 3.70
C HIS A 580 2.04 -22.53 5.11
N LEU A 581 3.13 -21.76 5.25
CA LEU A 581 3.25 -20.81 6.36
C LEU A 581 2.47 -19.52 6.11
N GLY A 582 1.70 -19.45 5.01
CA GLY A 582 0.73 -18.40 4.74
C GLY A 582 -0.12 -18.09 5.97
N GLY A 583 -0.66 -19.12 6.65
CA GLY A 583 -1.44 -18.93 7.89
C GLY A 583 -0.65 -18.24 9.02
N TRP A 584 0.63 -18.58 9.23
CA TRP A 584 1.45 -17.92 10.25
C TRP A 584 1.77 -16.47 9.88
N ALA A 585 2.15 -16.21 8.62
CA ALA A 585 2.40 -14.85 8.16
C ALA A 585 1.12 -14.00 8.26
N GLU A 586 0.01 -14.56 7.83
CA GLU A 586 -1.29 -13.92 7.85
C GLU A 586 -1.74 -13.60 9.28
N THR A 587 -1.75 -14.57 10.19
CA THR A 587 -2.09 -14.34 11.60
C THR A 587 -1.16 -13.31 12.23
N LEU A 588 0.16 -13.53 12.18
CA LEU A 588 1.11 -12.65 12.89
C LEU A 588 1.11 -11.22 12.34
N ILE A 589 1.08 -11.03 11.02
CA ILE A 589 1.06 -9.68 10.43
C ILE A 589 -0.29 -8.99 10.67
N SER A 590 -1.39 -9.74 10.64
CA SER A 590 -2.74 -9.23 10.95
C SER A 590 -2.86 -8.80 12.41
N ASP A 591 -2.24 -9.55 13.33
CA ASP A 591 -2.21 -9.23 14.77
C ASP A 591 -1.27 -8.05 15.08
N GLY A 592 -0.46 -7.63 14.10
CA GLY A 592 0.43 -6.47 14.21
C GLY A 592 1.88 -6.82 14.53
N ALA A 593 2.41 -7.99 14.14
CA ALA A 593 3.84 -8.25 14.22
C ALA A 593 4.65 -7.15 13.50
N GLY A 594 5.84 -6.85 14.03
CA GLY A 594 6.75 -5.89 13.41
C GLY A 594 7.66 -6.51 12.35
N LEU A 595 7.95 -7.80 12.51
CA LEU A 595 8.79 -8.57 11.61
C LEU A 595 8.38 -10.04 11.66
N PHE A 596 8.35 -10.72 10.52
CA PHE A 596 8.21 -12.17 10.45
C PHE A 596 9.18 -12.78 9.44
N ILE A 597 9.93 -13.79 9.85
CA ILE A 597 10.91 -14.51 9.01
C ILE A 597 10.67 -16.01 9.14
N SER A 598 10.52 -16.71 8.02
CA SER A 598 10.40 -18.17 8.03
C SER A 598 10.71 -18.79 6.66
N PRO A 599 11.28 -20.02 6.59
CA PRO A 599 11.47 -20.72 5.33
C PRO A 599 10.14 -21.23 4.77
N GLN A 600 9.92 -21.02 3.47
CA GLN A 600 8.75 -21.47 2.72
C GLN A 600 8.80 -22.95 2.33
N TRP A 601 9.99 -23.57 2.33
CA TRP A 601 10.21 -24.99 2.06
C TRP A 601 11.33 -25.56 2.92
N GLU A 602 11.60 -26.87 2.76
CA GLU A 602 12.57 -27.60 3.58
C GLU A 602 13.98 -26.98 3.49
N VAL A 603 14.54 -26.69 4.67
CA VAL A 603 15.94 -26.31 4.87
C VAL A 603 16.60 -27.31 5.80
N THR A 604 17.90 -27.54 5.65
CA THR A 604 18.61 -28.43 6.60
C THR A 604 18.84 -27.74 7.94
N ASP A 605 18.89 -28.51 9.02
CA ASP A 605 19.16 -28.04 10.39
C ASP A 605 20.43 -27.14 10.46
N LYS A 606 21.49 -27.51 9.72
CA LYS A 606 22.70 -26.68 9.65
C LYS A 606 22.47 -25.35 8.93
N GLN A 607 21.75 -25.36 7.82
CA GLN A 607 21.48 -24.14 7.05
C GLN A 607 20.57 -23.18 7.83
N ALA A 608 19.60 -23.70 8.60
CA ALA A 608 18.79 -22.91 9.50
C ALA A 608 19.66 -22.15 10.52
N LEU A 609 20.54 -22.86 11.22
CA LEU A 609 21.49 -22.27 12.16
C LEU A 609 22.42 -21.23 11.50
N ASP A 610 23.03 -21.56 10.36
CA ASP A 610 23.96 -20.65 9.67
C ASP A 610 23.24 -19.37 9.20
N PHE A 611 22.00 -19.50 8.72
CA PHE A 611 21.16 -18.38 8.31
C PHE A 611 20.83 -17.47 9.50
N ALA A 612 20.32 -18.04 10.60
CA ALA A 612 20.00 -17.27 11.80
C ALA A 612 21.24 -16.60 12.41
N THR A 613 22.36 -17.31 12.49
CA THR A 613 23.62 -16.77 13.00
C THR A 613 24.09 -15.57 12.18
N THR A 614 24.02 -15.68 10.85
CA THR A 614 24.42 -14.59 9.95
C THR A 614 23.45 -13.42 10.05
N PHE A 615 22.14 -13.69 10.04
CA PHE A 615 21.10 -12.67 10.14
C PHE A 615 21.23 -11.84 11.42
N TYR A 616 21.25 -12.49 12.59
CA TYR A 616 21.40 -11.80 13.87
C TYR A 616 22.74 -11.06 13.94
N GLY A 617 23.83 -11.67 13.46
CA GLY A 617 25.15 -11.03 13.41
C GLY A 617 25.16 -9.72 12.62
N GLN A 618 24.56 -9.70 11.43
CA GLN A 618 24.47 -8.51 10.58
C GLN A 618 23.53 -7.45 11.18
N LEU A 619 22.36 -7.87 11.65
CA LEU A 619 21.37 -6.96 12.24
C LEU A 619 21.95 -6.28 13.49
N LEU A 620 22.65 -7.03 14.36
CA LEU A 620 23.35 -6.53 15.55
C LEU A 620 24.61 -5.69 15.23
N ALA A 621 25.16 -5.81 14.02
CA ALA A 621 26.20 -4.93 13.48
C ALA A 621 25.61 -3.62 12.91
N GLY A 622 24.30 -3.41 13.06
CA GLY A 622 23.59 -2.21 12.67
C GLY A 622 23.19 -2.19 11.21
N ARG A 623 23.27 -3.31 10.47
CA ARG A 623 22.75 -3.43 9.08
C ARG A 623 21.23 -3.37 9.06
N THR A 624 20.66 -3.05 7.90
CA THR A 624 19.20 -3.13 7.72
C THR A 624 18.74 -4.59 7.74
N VAL A 625 17.46 -4.81 7.97
CA VAL A 625 16.86 -6.14 7.83
C VAL A 625 17.13 -6.73 6.45
N ALA A 626 16.95 -5.96 5.38
CA ALA A 626 17.17 -6.48 4.03
C ALA A 626 18.64 -6.79 3.73
N GLU A 627 19.59 -5.96 4.20
CA GLU A 627 21.03 -6.25 4.11
C GLU A 627 21.38 -7.53 4.91
N ALA A 628 20.85 -7.68 6.12
CA ALA A 628 21.11 -8.83 6.98
C ALA A 628 20.58 -10.14 6.37
N VAL A 629 19.40 -10.10 5.77
CA VAL A 629 18.78 -11.24 5.07
C VAL A 629 19.58 -11.59 3.83
N GLN A 630 19.93 -10.62 2.99
CA GLN A 630 20.72 -10.87 1.77
C GLN A 630 22.05 -11.56 2.13
N ALA A 631 22.74 -11.07 3.16
CA ALA A 631 23.96 -11.71 3.66
C ALA A 631 23.71 -13.14 4.17
N ALA A 632 22.61 -13.38 4.90
CA ALA A 632 22.24 -14.70 5.39
C ALA A 632 21.93 -15.68 4.25
N ARG A 633 21.24 -15.24 3.19
CA ARG A 633 21.03 -16.04 1.97
C ARG A 633 22.36 -16.45 1.34
N LEU A 634 23.26 -15.49 1.15
CA LEU A 634 24.57 -15.75 0.55
C LEU A 634 25.43 -16.69 1.39
N ALA A 635 25.35 -16.59 2.72
CA ALA A 635 26.09 -17.45 3.64
C ALA A 635 25.68 -18.94 3.57
N VAL A 636 24.43 -19.23 3.21
CA VAL A 636 23.91 -20.61 3.11
C VAL A 636 23.81 -21.13 1.67
N ARG A 637 24.23 -20.32 0.68
CA ARG A 637 24.24 -20.68 -0.74
C ARG A 637 25.20 -21.84 -0.98
N THR A 638 24.62 -22.99 -1.33
CA THR A 638 25.35 -24.21 -1.64
C THR A 638 24.85 -24.75 -2.98
N PRO A 639 25.73 -25.18 -3.90
CA PRO A 639 25.31 -25.71 -5.19
C PRO A 639 24.30 -26.84 -5.05
N GLY A 640 23.22 -26.77 -5.84
CA GLY A 640 22.16 -27.77 -5.87
C GLY A 640 21.20 -27.77 -4.68
N ASN A 641 21.31 -26.81 -3.77
CA ASN A 641 20.45 -26.72 -2.59
C ASN A 641 19.67 -25.38 -2.62
N PRO A 642 18.32 -25.40 -2.63
CA PRO A 642 17.51 -24.19 -2.75
C PRO A 642 17.30 -23.42 -1.43
N ALA A 643 17.88 -23.85 -0.31
CA ALA A 643 17.61 -23.26 1.02
C ALA A 643 17.94 -21.76 1.12
N TRP A 644 18.93 -21.27 0.35
CA TRP A 644 19.29 -19.85 0.32
C TRP A 644 18.18 -18.94 -0.26
N LEU A 645 17.21 -19.51 -0.98
CA LEU A 645 16.05 -18.77 -1.48
C LEU A 645 14.79 -19.01 -0.61
N ALA A 646 14.85 -19.90 0.38
CA ALA A 646 13.67 -20.41 1.10
C ALA A 646 12.99 -19.38 1.99
N TYR A 647 13.75 -18.47 2.60
CA TYR A 647 13.19 -17.58 3.62
C TYR A 647 12.32 -16.51 2.98
N SER A 648 11.10 -16.35 3.47
CA SER A 648 10.33 -15.13 3.25
C SER A 648 10.45 -14.20 4.44
N VAL A 649 10.52 -12.91 4.15
CA VAL A 649 10.81 -11.87 5.13
C VAL A 649 9.77 -10.77 5.02
N TYR A 650 8.91 -10.71 6.03
CA TYR A 650 7.96 -9.64 6.22
C TYR A 650 8.57 -8.59 7.14
N ALA A 651 9.03 -7.48 6.56
CA ALA A 651 9.64 -6.38 7.30
C ALA A 651 9.79 -5.14 6.41
N HIS A 652 9.91 -3.96 7.04
CA HIS A 652 10.41 -2.79 6.34
C HIS A 652 11.87 -3.05 5.93
N PRO A 653 12.26 -2.91 4.64
CA PRO A 653 13.59 -3.33 4.18
C PRO A 653 14.72 -2.54 4.84
N ASN A 654 14.49 -1.24 5.08
CA ASN A 654 15.42 -0.35 5.79
C ASN A 654 15.34 -0.44 7.33
N ALA A 655 14.56 -1.37 7.89
CA ALA A 655 14.45 -1.46 9.33
C ALA A 655 15.78 -1.80 9.99
N ARG A 656 16.03 -1.23 11.17
CA ARG A 656 17.22 -1.51 11.99
C ARG A 656 16.81 -1.73 13.44
N LEU A 657 17.67 -2.39 14.22
CA LEU A 657 17.51 -2.42 15.66
C LEU A 657 17.60 -1.01 16.23
N GLU A 658 16.76 -0.70 17.20
CA GLU A 658 16.91 0.52 17.98
C GLU A 658 18.25 0.49 18.72
N ASN A 659 19.01 1.58 18.64
CA ASN A 659 20.18 1.76 19.48
C ASN A 659 19.68 1.90 20.91
N THR A 660 19.64 0.79 21.64
CA THR A 660 19.53 0.81 23.09
C THR A 660 20.69 1.66 23.59
N ARG A 661 20.37 2.81 24.21
CA ARG A 661 21.37 3.60 24.93
C ARG A 661 22.08 2.64 25.88
N GLN A 662 23.38 2.48 25.71
CA GLN A 662 24.26 1.93 26.73
C GLN A 662 24.08 2.85 27.96
N GLY A 663 23.30 2.37 28.93
CA GLY A 663 23.22 2.92 30.27
C GLY A 663 24.29 2.29 31.14
#